data_AF-V4QMT2-F1
#
_entry.id   AF-V4QMT2-F1
#
_cell.length_a   1.000
_cell.length_b   1.000
_cell.length_c   1.000
_cell.angle_alpha   90.00
_cell.angle_beta   90.00
_cell.angle_gamma   90.00
#
_symmetry.space_group_name_H-M   'P 1'
#
loop_
_entity.id
_entity.type
_entity.pdbx_description
1 polymer ?
#
loop_
_entity_poly.entity_id
_entity_poly.type
_entity_poly.pdbx_seq_one_letter_code
_entity_poly.pdbx_strand_id
1 'polypeptide(L)'
;MTIAEFIRESVLRPRLKQAGALVVYDADRRYREQCFDLAADKVRVVDASESSIESREAALQALRDVGQPKAPLEGVLIYVPTKRPETDEQKQADPFALYAECGAVFPQDDGDEYLSLCLRARPDHATEIRQVFATSPSGPTFAVIDAIGGGVSWPQLRATLRVESGREILAALLAPTTSQSEALKGQEGWVQEARDFLRATLGLSVKTRGKTWSALADELWRYVLFSEFVFDLPVALPETLKGVPHAPMEARPIVEDVCDRLRSDPKSRAAYIERAEAIEAELNLTDLCGAIEDLGERDTFPFEERTFLRTAIKGIVSGDADATRRVLTRHKSSVWLGKGESQAQWELVRSGLSLVEACDDFERQLPDHARSQADLIDFYLGSLREADRLQREFEQAAGDFLDPHGLMHEVISQARARYRRLAEKVQGVFVKHVESAGWPPTGRLANADAFDRLVADRLKESGRNVAYLMVDALRYELGVALEKLLAEDGPVELQAAYAQLPTITLVGMASLLPGARTGLTLSLENDSLVPKLAGAPVSNVPQRMGVLAKRYGDRFAEMPLNDFVRGKPKIAETVDLLVLRSTEIDSQLESNPETTLGLIPGTLKLIRVALHKLRGMGFKEAVIVTDHGFFLNAQAEAGDVCVKPQGKWPVNAHDRMMLGDGTADGHSLVVSAEKVGIRGDFTQVALPRSMAPYRSGHLYFHGGASLAEAVVPVLVARLDTTTHAELRKVVVELSYKNGAKRITTRLPVIEVILVTDDMFSQDMSVEILLEAQDGKGNVVGEPRPGGDVNPATRTVTLMPGQRKQIALRMDDEFRGKFAVKALNPTTLAAYSNLALETDYTE
;
A
#
# COMPACT_ATOMS: atom_id res chain seq x y z
N MET A 1 -11.67 18.82 -44.93
CA MET A 1 -12.73 17.85 -45.27
C MET A 1 -13.99 18.33 -44.56
N THR A 2 -15.10 18.41 -45.27
CA THR A 2 -16.39 18.79 -44.67
C THR A 2 -16.90 17.66 -43.75
N ILE A 3 -17.79 17.97 -42.81
CA ILE A 3 -18.41 16.93 -41.96
C ILE A 3 -19.18 15.92 -42.82
N ALA A 4 -19.88 16.41 -43.85
CA ALA A 4 -20.58 15.55 -44.81
C ALA A 4 -19.63 14.55 -45.49
N GLU A 5 -18.48 15.02 -45.97
CA GLU A 5 -17.45 14.15 -46.58
C GLU A 5 -16.85 13.18 -45.57
N PHE A 6 -16.57 13.61 -44.33
CA PHE A 6 -16.03 12.72 -43.30
C PHE A 6 -16.98 11.55 -43.02
N ILE A 7 -18.26 11.84 -42.81
CA ILE A 7 -19.28 10.82 -42.53
C ILE A 7 -19.42 9.88 -43.72
N ARG A 8 -19.46 10.41 -44.95
CA ARG A 8 -19.58 9.60 -46.16
C ARG A 8 -18.35 8.71 -46.38
N GLU A 9 -17.15 9.29 -46.41
CA GLU A 9 -15.93 8.62 -46.85
C GLU A 9 -15.19 7.87 -45.75
N SER A 10 -15.27 8.35 -44.51
CA SER A 10 -14.53 7.79 -43.37
C SER A 10 -15.39 6.95 -42.42
N VAL A 11 -16.72 7.00 -42.53
CA VAL A 11 -17.63 6.24 -41.65
C VAL A 11 -18.50 5.27 -42.44
N LEU A 12 -19.36 5.77 -43.34
CA LEU A 12 -20.33 4.96 -44.06
C LEU A 12 -19.69 4.07 -45.14
N ARG A 13 -18.84 4.64 -46.02
CA ARG A 13 -18.21 3.88 -47.12
C ARG A 13 -17.33 2.72 -46.62
N PRO A 14 -16.46 2.88 -45.60
CA PRO A 14 -15.64 1.78 -45.12
C PRO A 14 -16.48 0.64 -44.52
N ARG A 15 -17.52 0.98 -43.75
CA ARG A 15 -18.44 -0.01 -43.18
C ARG A 15 -19.22 -0.77 -44.25
N LEU A 16 -19.75 -0.06 -45.23
CA LEU A 16 -20.43 -0.68 -46.36
C LEU A 16 -19.50 -1.61 -47.15
N LYS A 17 -18.26 -1.19 -47.41
CA LYS A 17 -17.26 -2.00 -48.12
C LYS A 17 -16.87 -3.26 -47.33
N GLN A 18 -16.81 -3.17 -46.01
CA GLN A 18 -16.45 -4.30 -45.15
C GLN A 18 -17.60 -5.31 -45.00
N ALA A 19 -18.84 -4.82 -44.83
CA ALA A 19 -19.99 -5.66 -44.50
C ALA A 19 -20.82 -6.08 -45.73
N GLY A 20 -20.67 -5.41 -46.88
CA GLY A 20 -21.48 -5.65 -48.08
C GLY A 20 -22.94 -5.18 -47.97
N ALA A 21 -23.50 -5.08 -46.78
CA ALA A 21 -24.81 -4.48 -46.51
C ALA A 21 -24.72 -3.50 -45.32
N LEU A 22 -25.31 -2.32 -45.45
CA LEU A 22 -25.37 -1.31 -44.39
C LEU A 22 -26.78 -0.72 -44.27
N VAL A 23 -27.38 -0.80 -43.08
CA VAL A 23 -28.64 -0.12 -42.78
C VAL A 23 -28.35 1.17 -42.03
N VAL A 24 -28.79 2.30 -42.58
CA VAL A 24 -28.64 3.63 -41.98
C VAL A 24 -29.99 4.10 -41.45
N TYR A 25 -30.16 4.04 -40.14
CA TYR A 25 -31.30 4.64 -39.44
C TYR A 25 -31.03 6.12 -39.17
N ASP A 26 -31.92 6.98 -39.63
CA ASP A 26 -31.72 8.42 -39.65
C ASP A 26 -33.04 9.16 -39.38
N ALA A 27 -33.48 9.15 -38.12
CA ALA A 27 -34.72 9.79 -37.68
C ALA A 27 -34.78 11.30 -37.99
N ASP A 28 -33.64 11.99 -37.94
CA ASP A 28 -33.52 13.43 -38.19
C ASP A 28 -33.38 13.77 -39.68
N ARG A 29 -33.29 12.75 -40.54
CA ARG A 29 -33.00 12.89 -41.98
C ARG A 29 -31.69 13.61 -42.30
N ARG A 30 -30.72 13.56 -41.39
CA ARG A 30 -29.45 14.29 -41.45
C ARG A 30 -28.47 13.68 -42.46
N TYR A 31 -28.50 12.37 -42.64
CA TYR A 31 -27.51 11.61 -43.40
C TYR A 31 -28.01 11.19 -44.78
N ARG A 32 -29.23 11.60 -45.17
CA ARG A 32 -29.85 11.21 -46.43
C ARG A 32 -28.93 11.47 -47.61
N GLU A 33 -28.49 12.71 -47.80
CA GLU A 33 -27.63 13.06 -48.94
C GLU A 33 -26.32 12.25 -48.94
N GLN A 34 -25.71 12.02 -47.77
CA GLN A 34 -24.46 11.26 -47.66
C GLN A 34 -24.67 9.78 -48.01
N CYS A 35 -25.84 9.22 -47.70
CA CYS A 35 -26.22 7.86 -48.10
C CYS A 35 -26.42 7.77 -49.62
N PHE A 36 -27.11 8.74 -50.21
CA PHE A 36 -27.39 8.77 -51.64
C PHE A 36 -26.15 9.06 -52.50
N ASP A 37 -25.22 9.87 -52.01
CA ASP A 37 -23.92 10.13 -52.66
C ASP A 37 -23.03 8.89 -52.73
N LEU A 38 -23.32 7.84 -51.94
CA LEU A 38 -22.62 6.55 -52.05
C LEU A 38 -23.17 5.68 -53.18
N ALA A 39 -24.28 6.06 -53.82
CA ALA A 39 -24.76 5.39 -55.02
C ALA A 39 -23.69 5.49 -56.12
N ALA A 40 -23.25 4.33 -56.59
CA ALA A 40 -22.25 4.20 -57.63
C ALA A 40 -22.56 2.95 -58.46
N ASP A 41 -21.85 2.74 -59.57
CA ASP A 41 -22.09 1.61 -60.50
C ASP A 41 -22.12 0.23 -59.82
N LYS A 42 -21.48 0.10 -58.65
CA LYS A 42 -21.41 -1.13 -57.86
C LYS A 42 -22.04 -1.04 -56.46
N VAL A 43 -22.68 0.06 -56.10
CA VAL A 43 -23.36 0.22 -54.80
C VAL A 43 -24.80 0.63 -55.04
N ARG A 44 -25.74 -0.18 -54.53
CA ARG A 44 -27.17 0.13 -54.59
C ARG A 44 -27.61 0.81 -53.30
N VAL A 45 -28.19 2.01 -53.42
CA VAL A 45 -28.85 2.71 -52.30
C VAL A 45 -30.36 2.51 -52.43
N VAL A 46 -31.00 2.07 -51.35
CA VAL A 46 -32.44 1.85 -51.25
C VAL A 46 -33.01 2.85 -50.25
N ASP A 47 -33.97 3.69 -50.67
CA ASP A 47 -34.62 4.67 -49.81
C ASP A 47 -35.94 4.11 -49.27
N ALA A 48 -36.01 3.87 -47.96
CA ALA A 48 -37.21 3.39 -47.29
C ALA A 48 -38.21 4.52 -46.95
N SER A 49 -37.94 5.77 -47.32
CA SER A 49 -38.85 6.90 -47.07
C SER A 49 -40.07 6.93 -48.00
N GLU A 50 -40.00 6.27 -49.17
CA GLU A 50 -41.08 6.29 -50.18
C GLU A 50 -42.12 5.19 -49.94
N SER A 51 -41.70 3.96 -49.62
CA SER A 51 -42.60 2.81 -49.41
C SER A 51 -41.89 1.71 -48.61
N SER A 52 -42.47 1.26 -47.50
CA SER A 52 -41.86 0.20 -46.69
C SER A 52 -41.84 -1.17 -47.40
N ILE A 53 -42.84 -1.44 -48.25
CA ILE A 53 -42.97 -2.74 -48.94
C ILE A 53 -42.06 -2.79 -50.17
N GLU A 54 -42.12 -1.77 -51.03
CA GLU A 54 -41.33 -1.72 -52.26
C GLU A 54 -39.84 -1.58 -51.95
N SER A 55 -39.47 -0.76 -50.96
CA SER A 55 -38.08 -0.62 -50.55
C SER A 55 -37.54 -1.89 -49.90
N ARG A 56 -38.37 -2.65 -49.18
CA ARG A 56 -37.96 -3.98 -48.67
C ARG A 56 -37.73 -4.97 -49.80
N GLU A 57 -38.59 -5.00 -50.81
CA GLU A 57 -38.39 -5.85 -51.99
C GLU A 57 -37.10 -5.46 -52.72
N ALA A 58 -36.87 -4.16 -52.95
CA ALA A 58 -35.65 -3.66 -53.58
C ALA A 58 -34.39 -3.99 -52.76
N ALA A 59 -34.44 -3.87 -51.43
CA ALA A 59 -33.36 -4.26 -50.53
C ALA A 59 -33.06 -5.77 -50.60
N LEU A 60 -34.09 -6.61 -50.67
CA LEU A 60 -33.92 -8.07 -50.82
C LEU A 60 -33.24 -8.43 -52.15
N GLN A 61 -33.68 -7.82 -53.25
CA GLN A 61 -33.09 -8.02 -54.57
C GLN A 61 -31.63 -7.58 -54.60
N ALA A 62 -31.33 -6.39 -54.08
CA ALA A 62 -29.98 -5.87 -54.01
C ALA A 62 -29.04 -6.72 -53.13
N LEU A 63 -29.52 -7.19 -51.97
CA LEU A 63 -28.75 -8.09 -51.10
C LEU A 63 -28.46 -9.42 -51.81
N ARG A 64 -29.43 -9.97 -52.56
CA ARG A 64 -29.22 -11.19 -53.36
C ARG A 64 -28.12 -11.00 -54.39
N ASP A 65 -28.07 -9.83 -55.04
CA ASP A 65 -27.06 -9.51 -56.04
C ASP A 65 -25.66 -9.37 -55.42
N VAL A 66 -25.55 -8.77 -54.23
CA VAL A 66 -24.29 -8.72 -53.46
C VAL A 66 -23.77 -10.12 -53.10
N GLY A 67 -24.65 -11.07 -52.83
CA GLY A 67 -24.30 -12.44 -52.44
C GLY A 67 -23.91 -13.40 -53.59
N GLN A 68 -23.97 -12.98 -54.86
CA GLN A 68 -23.70 -13.87 -56.01
C GLN A 68 -22.19 -14.06 -56.30
N PRO A 69 -21.77 -15.23 -56.81
CA PRO A 69 -20.44 -15.38 -57.40
C PRO A 69 -20.26 -14.46 -58.62
N LYS A 70 -19.26 -13.57 -58.59
CA LYS A 70 -19.09 -12.43 -59.54
C LYS A 70 -20.23 -11.40 -59.43
N ALA A 71 -20.57 -11.03 -58.19
CA ALA A 71 -21.62 -10.09 -57.86
C ALA A 71 -21.57 -8.81 -58.74
N PRO A 72 -22.70 -8.39 -59.34
CA PRO A 72 -22.78 -7.12 -60.05
C PRO A 72 -22.75 -5.91 -59.10
N LEU A 73 -23.03 -6.12 -57.80
CA LEU A 73 -22.94 -5.13 -56.74
C LEU A 73 -21.88 -5.54 -55.71
N GLU A 74 -21.08 -4.57 -55.28
CA GLU A 74 -20.14 -4.70 -54.16
C GLU A 74 -20.79 -4.34 -52.81
N GLY A 75 -21.94 -3.64 -52.82
CA GLY A 75 -22.72 -3.46 -51.60
C GLY A 75 -24.12 -2.87 -51.77
N VAL A 76 -24.93 -3.02 -50.73
CA VAL A 76 -26.27 -2.43 -50.61
C VAL A 76 -26.36 -1.54 -49.36
N LEU A 77 -26.80 -0.29 -49.53
CA LEU A 77 -27.09 0.62 -48.43
C LEU A 77 -28.60 0.85 -48.36
N ILE A 78 -29.19 0.66 -47.19
CA ILE A 78 -30.62 0.85 -46.95
C ILE A 78 -30.78 2.05 -46.04
N TYR A 79 -31.34 3.13 -46.57
CA TYR A 79 -31.62 4.37 -45.83
C TYR A 79 -33.01 4.30 -45.21
N VAL A 80 -33.11 4.39 -43.90
CA VAL A 80 -34.36 4.27 -43.13
C VAL A 80 -34.58 5.53 -42.29
N PRO A 81 -35.58 6.39 -42.60
CA PRO A 81 -35.77 7.67 -41.91
C PRO A 81 -36.51 7.52 -40.57
N THR A 82 -36.13 6.54 -39.75
CA THR A 82 -36.71 6.25 -38.43
C THR A 82 -35.61 6.04 -37.41
N LYS A 83 -35.99 5.98 -36.13
CA LYS A 83 -35.05 5.58 -35.07
C LYS A 83 -34.69 4.10 -35.25
N ARG A 84 -33.44 3.77 -34.92
CA ARG A 84 -32.96 2.39 -34.89
C ARG A 84 -33.74 1.58 -33.85
N PRO A 85 -34.14 0.33 -34.14
CA PRO A 85 -34.73 -0.55 -33.15
C PRO A 85 -33.67 -1.03 -32.14
N GLU A 86 -33.95 -0.90 -30.83
CA GLU A 86 -33.04 -1.29 -29.75
C GLU A 86 -33.45 -2.62 -29.09
N THR A 87 -34.76 -2.85 -28.94
CA THR A 87 -35.32 -4.06 -28.33
C THR A 87 -35.67 -5.13 -29.38
N ASP A 88 -35.72 -6.40 -28.97
CA ASP A 88 -36.08 -7.51 -29.86
C ASP A 88 -37.49 -7.34 -30.45
N GLU A 89 -38.45 -6.81 -29.69
CA GLU A 89 -39.80 -6.51 -30.17
C GLU A 89 -39.79 -5.42 -31.25
N GLN A 90 -38.98 -4.36 -31.07
CA GLN A 90 -38.83 -3.32 -32.09
C GLN A 90 -38.16 -3.85 -33.35
N LYS A 91 -37.15 -4.71 -33.20
CA LYS A 91 -36.48 -5.36 -34.35
C LYS A 91 -37.44 -6.27 -35.13
N GLN A 92 -38.36 -6.96 -34.45
CA GLN A 92 -39.40 -7.77 -35.11
C GLN A 92 -40.39 -6.90 -35.92
N ALA A 93 -40.69 -5.70 -35.44
CA ALA A 93 -41.59 -4.76 -36.12
C ALA A 93 -40.91 -4.01 -37.29
N ASP A 94 -39.57 -3.92 -37.28
CA ASP A 94 -38.80 -3.21 -38.28
C ASP A 94 -38.53 -4.08 -39.54
N PRO A 95 -39.02 -3.69 -40.73
CA PRO A 95 -38.82 -4.45 -41.96
C PRO A 95 -37.36 -4.59 -42.40
N PHE A 96 -36.47 -3.74 -41.90
CA PHE A 96 -35.07 -3.62 -42.31
C PHE A 96 -34.07 -4.14 -41.28
N ALA A 97 -34.51 -4.49 -40.06
CA ALA A 97 -33.63 -4.99 -39.00
C ALA A 97 -32.84 -6.23 -39.41
N LEU A 98 -33.44 -7.14 -40.21
CA LEU A 98 -32.74 -8.35 -40.67
C LEU A 98 -31.48 -8.04 -41.50
N TYR A 99 -31.47 -6.94 -42.26
CA TYR A 99 -30.34 -6.58 -43.12
C TYR A 99 -29.17 -6.02 -42.30
N ALA A 100 -29.48 -5.38 -41.17
CA ALA A 100 -28.49 -4.96 -40.20
C ALA A 100 -27.80 -6.17 -39.55
N GLU A 101 -28.55 -7.23 -39.24
CA GLU A 101 -27.99 -8.48 -38.68
C GLU A 101 -27.14 -9.25 -39.71
N CYS A 102 -27.48 -9.18 -41.01
CA CYS A 102 -26.68 -9.79 -42.08
C CYS A 102 -25.46 -8.96 -42.50
N GLY A 103 -25.34 -7.71 -42.04
CA GLY A 103 -24.32 -6.76 -42.48
C GLY A 103 -23.87 -5.85 -41.34
N ALA A 104 -24.02 -4.53 -41.54
CA ALA A 104 -23.72 -3.51 -40.54
C ALA A 104 -24.90 -2.56 -40.37
N VAL A 105 -24.87 -1.81 -39.27
CA VAL A 105 -25.86 -0.77 -38.94
C VAL A 105 -25.18 0.54 -38.61
N PHE A 106 -25.86 1.65 -38.91
CA PHE A 106 -25.47 2.98 -38.47
C PHE A 106 -26.73 3.74 -38.01
N PRO A 107 -26.71 4.40 -36.84
CA PRO A 107 -25.66 4.37 -35.83
C PRO A 107 -25.57 3.00 -35.11
N GLN A 108 -24.36 2.54 -34.79
CA GLN A 108 -24.09 1.27 -34.09
C GLN A 108 -23.96 1.43 -32.57
N ASP A 109 -23.27 2.47 -32.12
CA ASP A 109 -22.98 2.80 -30.73
C ASP A 109 -22.85 4.33 -30.55
N ASP A 110 -22.55 4.76 -29.33
CA ASP A 110 -22.39 6.18 -28.96
C ASP A 110 -21.29 6.90 -29.79
N GLY A 111 -20.37 6.16 -30.40
CA GLY A 111 -19.33 6.68 -31.29
C GLY A 111 -19.84 7.16 -32.65
N ASP A 112 -21.08 6.81 -33.01
CA ASP A 112 -21.80 7.24 -34.22
C ASP A 112 -22.81 8.36 -33.97
N GLU A 113 -22.98 8.80 -32.72
CA GLU A 113 -23.77 9.99 -32.44
C GLU A 113 -23.21 11.19 -33.19
N TYR A 114 -24.10 12.09 -33.63
CA TYR A 114 -23.71 13.21 -34.47
C TYR A 114 -22.62 14.08 -33.82
N LEU A 115 -22.70 14.30 -32.50
CA LEU A 115 -21.66 15.00 -31.74
C LEU A 115 -20.32 14.25 -31.80
N SER A 116 -20.31 12.95 -31.52
CA SER A 116 -19.12 12.09 -31.58
C SER A 116 -18.46 12.12 -32.97
N LEU A 117 -19.26 12.08 -34.04
CA LEU A 117 -18.78 12.19 -35.41
C LEU A 117 -18.15 13.57 -35.70
N CYS A 118 -18.77 14.66 -35.24
CA CYS A 118 -18.20 16.00 -35.36
C CYS A 118 -16.89 16.15 -34.59
N LEU A 119 -16.81 15.63 -33.37
CA LEU A 119 -15.60 15.63 -32.54
C LEU A 119 -14.47 14.82 -33.18
N ARG A 120 -14.78 13.67 -33.79
CA ARG A 120 -13.80 12.86 -34.53
C ARG A 120 -13.32 13.54 -35.81
N ALA A 121 -14.21 14.23 -36.51
CA ALA A 121 -13.86 14.94 -37.75
C ALA A 121 -12.99 16.19 -37.48
N ARG A 122 -13.20 16.85 -36.34
CA ARG A 122 -12.53 18.11 -35.96
C ARG A 122 -12.11 18.10 -34.48
N PRO A 123 -11.13 17.28 -34.09
CA PRO A 123 -10.74 17.12 -32.68
C PRO A 123 -10.18 18.40 -32.04
N ASP A 124 -9.56 19.27 -32.83
CA ASP A 124 -8.99 20.55 -32.37
C ASP A 124 -10.05 21.61 -32.03
N HIS A 125 -11.32 21.41 -32.44
CA HIS A 125 -12.44 22.35 -32.23
C HIS A 125 -13.50 21.78 -31.27
N ALA A 126 -13.12 20.82 -30.44
CA ALA A 126 -14.06 20.08 -29.60
C ALA A 126 -14.94 20.98 -28.71
N THR A 127 -14.37 22.02 -28.09
CA THR A 127 -15.10 22.94 -27.22
C THR A 127 -16.13 23.75 -27.98
N GLU A 128 -15.75 24.35 -29.12
CA GLU A 128 -16.65 25.14 -29.98
C GLU A 128 -17.79 24.28 -30.53
N ILE A 129 -17.47 23.05 -30.95
CA ILE A 129 -18.48 22.08 -31.39
C ILE A 129 -19.46 21.79 -30.26
N ARG A 130 -18.98 21.45 -29.06
CA ARG A 130 -19.86 21.19 -27.90
C ARG A 130 -20.72 22.40 -27.55
N GLN A 131 -20.21 23.62 -27.67
CA GLN A 131 -20.96 24.86 -27.38
C GLN A 131 -22.10 25.08 -28.36
N VAL A 132 -21.86 24.84 -29.65
CA VAL A 132 -22.91 24.91 -30.67
C VAL A 132 -23.96 23.83 -30.44
N PHE A 133 -23.55 22.62 -30.05
CA PHE A 133 -24.49 21.54 -29.70
C PHE A 133 -25.29 21.85 -28.43
N ALA A 134 -24.69 22.46 -27.40
CA ALA A 134 -25.37 22.86 -26.17
C ALA A 134 -26.49 23.90 -26.41
N THR A 135 -26.33 24.74 -27.44
CA THR A 135 -27.33 25.74 -27.84
C THR A 135 -28.32 25.23 -28.91
N SER A 136 -28.13 24.01 -29.41
CA SER A 136 -28.93 23.42 -30.51
C SER A 136 -29.40 21.99 -30.15
N PRO A 137 -30.55 21.83 -29.45
CA PRO A 137 -31.02 20.53 -28.96
C PRO A 137 -31.28 19.48 -30.06
N SER A 138 -31.59 19.91 -31.28
CA SER A 138 -31.78 19.06 -32.46
C SER A 138 -30.48 18.80 -33.24
N GLY A 139 -29.33 19.20 -32.71
CA GLY A 139 -28.02 19.17 -33.38
C GLY A 139 -27.87 20.25 -34.47
N PRO A 140 -26.71 20.93 -34.56
CA PRO A 140 -26.45 21.95 -35.58
C PRO A 140 -26.43 21.39 -37.00
N THR A 141 -26.48 22.26 -38.01
CA THR A 141 -26.33 21.82 -39.41
C THR A 141 -24.86 21.55 -39.74
N PHE A 142 -24.58 20.73 -40.77
CA PHE A 142 -23.22 20.51 -41.24
C PHE A 142 -22.51 21.83 -41.57
N ALA A 143 -23.20 22.78 -42.20
CA ALA A 143 -22.65 24.10 -42.52
C ALA A 143 -22.18 24.88 -41.28
N VAL A 144 -22.92 24.79 -40.17
CA VAL A 144 -22.52 25.44 -38.91
C VAL A 144 -21.25 24.80 -38.37
N ILE A 145 -21.16 23.46 -38.35
CA ILE A 145 -19.94 22.77 -37.89
C ILE A 145 -18.76 22.98 -38.86
N ASP A 146 -19.02 23.04 -40.16
CA ASP A 146 -17.98 23.25 -41.15
C ASP A 146 -17.39 24.67 -41.12
N ALA A 147 -18.18 25.64 -40.64
CA ALA A 147 -17.72 27.00 -40.35
C ALA A 147 -16.83 27.07 -39.10
N ILE A 148 -16.94 26.11 -38.18
CA ILE A 148 -16.07 26.01 -36.99
C ILE A 148 -14.66 25.62 -37.44
N GLY A 149 -13.69 26.48 -37.16
CA GLY A 149 -12.29 26.23 -37.50
C GLY A 149 -11.86 26.58 -38.93
N GLY A 150 -12.68 27.29 -39.71
CA GLY A 150 -12.37 27.71 -41.09
C GLY A 150 -11.16 28.67 -41.27
N GLY A 151 -10.32 28.89 -40.26
CA GLY A 151 -9.20 29.83 -40.37
C GLY A 151 -8.12 29.76 -39.28
N VAL A 152 -8.07 28.73 -38.43
CA VAL A 152 -7.11 28.75 -37.32
C VAL A 152 -6.41 27.41 -37.12
N SER A 153 -5.50 27.10 -38.04
CA SER A 153 -4.33 26.30 -37.66
C SER A 153 -3.47 27.19 -36.76
N TRP A 154 -2.89 26.65 -35.69
CA TRP A 154 -1.92 27.35 -34.83
C TRP A 154 -0.47 26.97 -35.23
N PRO A 155 -0.02 27.26 -36.47
CA PRO A 155 1.20 26.69 -37.03
C PRO A 155 2.45 27.15 -36.29
N GLN A 156 2.46 28.38 -35.77
CA GLN A 156 3.64 28.89 -35.08
C GLN A 156 3.77 28.22 -33.71
N LEU A 157 2.70 28.04 -32.93
CA LEU A 157 2.70 27.25 -31.70
C LEU A 157 3.10 25.79 -31.94
N ARG A 158 2.56 25.13 -32.97
CA ARG A 158 2.93 23.75 -33.30
C ARG A 158 4.41 23.63 -33.68
N ALA A 159 4.93 24.57 -34.45
CA ALA A 159 6.33 24.58 -34.85
C ALA A 159 7.27 24.91 -33.68
N THR A 160 6.93 25.91 -32.85
CA THR A 160 7.73 26.32 -31.68
C THR A 160 7.78 25.22 -30.63
N LEU A 161 6.63 24.61 -30.31
CA LEU A 161 6.51 23.60 -29.25
C LEU A 161 6.78 22.18 -29.75
N ARG A 162 6.79 21.95 -31.07
CA ARG A 162 6.93 20.64 -31.73
C ARG A 162 5.88 19.63 -31.27
N VAL A 163 4.63 20.05 -31.31
CA VAL A 163 3.45 19.27 -30.88
C VAL A 163 2.39 19.27 -31.97
N GLU A 164 1.51 18.27 -31.95
CA GLU A 164 0.58 17.99 -33.04
C GLU A 164 -0.87 18.35 -32.70
N SER A 165 -1.25 18.32 -31.42
CA SER A 165 -2.64 18.53 -30.97
C SER A 165 -2.83 19.73 -30.04
N GLY A 166 -4.04 20.28 -29.98
CA GLY A 166 -4.39 21.34 -29.02
C GLY A 166 -4.14 20.94 -27.55
N ARG A 167 -4.34 19.67 -27.19
CA ARG A 167 -4.07 19.16 -25.84
C ARG A 167 -2.58 19.23 -25.48
N GLU A 168 -1.73 18.87 -26.44
CA GLU A 168 -0.28 18.96 -26.27
C GLU A 168 0.22 20.40 -26.27
N ILE A 169 -0.39 21.30 -27.05
CA ILE A 169 -0.12 22.74 -26.97
C ILE A 169 -0.44 23.24 -25.56
N LEU A 170 -1.60 22.89 -25.00
CA LEU A 170 -2.02 23.34 -23.67
C LEU A 170 -1.08 22.80 -22.57
N ALA A 171 -0.74 21.51 -22.61
CA ALA A 171 0.21 20.91 -21.68
C ALA A 171 1.61 21.56 -21.78
N ALA A 172 2.09 21.83 -23.00
CA ALA A 172 3.40 22.47 -23.21
C ALA A 172 3.41 23.96 -22.83
N LEU A 173 2.27 24.67 -22.90
CA LEU A 173 2.15 26.03 -22.38
C LEU A 173 2.12 26.07 -20.84
N LEU A 174 1.62 25.02 -20.18
CA LEU A 174 1.60 24.90 -18.71
C LEU A 174 2.96 24.43 -18.15
N ALA A 175 3.52 23.36 -18.71
CA ALA A 175 4.76 22.72 -18.26
C ALA A 175 5.67 22.35 -19.46
N PRO A 176 6.37 23.32 -20.07
CA PRO A 176 7.25 23.07 -21.21
C PRO A 176 8.47 22.25 -20.81
N THR A 177 8.94 21.39 -21.73
CA THR A 177 10.25 20.74 -21.62
C THR A 177 11.39 21.77 -21.72
N THR A 178 12.63 21.39 -21.39
CA THR A 178 13.80 22.28 -21.49
C THR A 178 13.95 22.86 -22.90
N SER A 179 13.78 22.05 -23.94
CA SER A 179 13.89 22.49 -25.33
C SER A 179 12.74 23.42 -25.74
N GLN A 180 11.51 23.15 -25.28
CA GLN A 180 10.35 24.03 -25.51
C GLN A 180 10.52 25.37 -24.79
N SER A 181 11.05 25.36 -23.56
CA SER A 181 11.33 26.57 -22.78
C SER A 181 12.35 27.47 -23.47
N GLU A 182 13.39 26.90 -24.07
CA GLU A 182 14.37 27.63 -24.87
C GLU A 182 13.73 28.20 -26.15
N ALA A 183 12.90 27.41 -26.84
CA ALA A 183 12.20 27.86 -28.05
C ALA A 183 11.25 29.03 -27.78
N LEU A 184 10.49 29.00 -26.67
CA LEU A 184 9.59 30.08 -26.26
C LEU A 184 10.32 31.37 -25.87
N LYS A 185 11.58 31.27 -25.40
CA LYS A 185 12.44 32.43 -25.13
C LYS A 185 13.07 33.03 -26.39
N GLY A 186 13.36 32.19 -27.38
CA GLY A 186 14.10 32.57 -28.60
C GLY A 186 13.24 33.07 -29.77
N GLN A 187 11.93 32.88 -29.73
CA GLN A 187 11.02 33.25 -30.84
C GLN A 187 10.00 34.30 -30.38
N GLU A 188 9.85 35.37 -31.17
CA GLU A 188 8.80 36.37 -30.98
C GLU A 188 7.57 36.03 -31.85
N GLY A 189 6.36 36.34 -31.39
CA GLY A 189 5.11 36.21 -32.17
C GLY A 189 4.14 35.12 -31.71
N TRP A 190 4.60 34.09 -30.99
CA TRP A 190 3.74 33.00 -30.49
C TRP A 190 2.70 33.47 -29.44
N VAL A 191 2.94 34.58 -28.73
CA VAL A 191 2.10 35.05 -27.62
C VAL A 191 0.68 35.43 -28.08
N GLN A 192 0.55 36.09 -29.23
CA GLN A 192 -0.77 36.47 -29.74
C GLN A 192 -1.55 35.24 -30.20
N GLU A 193 -0.88 34.33 -30.90
CA GLU A 193 -1.42 33.04 -31.30
C GLU A 193 -1.84 32.19 -30.09
N ALA A 194 -1.06 32.21 -28.99
CA ALA A 194 -1.42 31.54 -27.73
C ALA A 194 -2.69 32.14 -27.10
N ARG A 195 -2.86 33.46 -27.10
CA ARG A 195 -4.07 34.10 -26.57
C ARG A 195 -5.30 33.72 -27.37
N ASP A 196 -5.18 33.71 -28.69
CA ASP A 196 -6.27 33.34 -29.58
C ASP A 196 -6.60 31.83 -29.41
N PHE A 197 -5.57 30.98 -29.26
CA PHE A 197 -5.71 29.55 -28.96
C PHE A 197 -6.46 29.31 -27.66
N LEU A 198 -6.05 29.97 -26.57
CA LEU A 198 -6.66 29.82 -25.25
C LEU A 198 -8.11 30.32 -25.23
N ARG A 199 -8.42 31.38 -25.98
CA ARG A 199 -9.79 31.87 -26.13
C ARG A 199 -10.66 30.86 -26.87
N ALA A 200 -10.20 30.33 -27.99
CA ALA A 200 -10.95 29.35 -28.79
C ALA A 200 -11.13 28.01 -28.05
N THR A 201 -10.09 27.58 -27.33
CA THR A 201 -10.03 26.24 -26.73
C THR A 201 -10.67 26.17 -25.35
N LEU A 202 -10.45 27.20 -24.52
CA LEU A 202 -10.86 27.23 -23.10
C LEU A 202 -11.82 28.37 -22.77
N GLY A 203 -12.14 29.26 -23.71
CA GLY A 203 -12.89 30.49 -23.41
C GLY A 203 -12.08 31.53 -22.62
N LEU A 204 -10.76 31.32 -22.45
CA LEU A 204 -9.92 32.19 -21.63
C LEU A 204 -9.55 33.48 -22.36
N SER A 205 -9.93 34.62 -21.78
CA SER A 205 -9.44 35.94 -22.20
C SER A 205 -8.29 36.39 -21.30
N VAL A 206 -7.06 36.07 -21.70
CA VAL A 206 -5.83 36.40 -20.98
C VAL A 206 -5.71 37.91 -20.72
N LYS A 207 -5.61 38.30 -19.46
CA LYS A 207 -5.53 39.71 -19.01
C LYS A 207 -4.10 40.22 -18.92
N THR A 208 -3.12 39.35 -18.67
CA THR A 208 -1.73 39.77 -18.55
C THR A 208 -1.22 40.45 -19.83
N ARG A 209 -0.56 41.59 -19.68
CA ARG A 209 0.15 42.28 -20.78
C ARG A 209 1.59 41.80 -20.95
N GLY A 210 2.06 40.89 -20.08
CA GLY A 210 3.38 40.29 -20.16
C GLY A 210 3.59 39.58 -21.50
N LYS A 211 4.80 39.70 -22.05
CA LYS A 211 5.22 38.99 -23.27
C LYS A 211 6.06 37.75 -22.97
N THR A 212 6.23 37.41 -21.70
CA THR A 212 6.99 36.24 -21.27
C THR A 212 6.06 35.04 -21.09
N TRP A 213 6.61 33.84 -21.28
CA TRP A 213 5.91 32.60 -20.99
C TRP A 213 5.41 32.53 -19.54
N SER A 214 6.24 32.93 -18.57
CA SER A 214 5.88 32.86 -17.14
C SER A 214 4.58 33.59 -16.82
N ALA A 215 4.41 34.83 -17.33
CA ALA A 215 3.24 35.64 -17.06
C ALA A 215 1.96 35.03 -17.66
N LEU A 216 2.05 34.40 -18.84
CA LEU A 216 0.94 33.68 -19.46
C LEU A 216 0.64 32.39 -18.68
N ALA A 217 1.67 31.64 -18.32
CA ALA A 217 1.54 30.37 -17.62
C ALA A 217 0.91 30.54 -16.23
N ASP A 218 1.27 31.59 -15.47
CA ASP A 218 0.69 31.87 -14.16
C ASP A 218 -0.84 32.04 -14.23
N GLU A 219 -1.34 32.84 -15.18
CA GLU A 219 -2.77 33.05 -15.39
C GLU A 219 -3.47 31.77 -15.90
N LEU A 220 -2.79 31.02 -16.78
CA LEU A 220 -3.31 29.79 -17.36
C LEU A 220 -3.41 28.65 -16.33
N TRP A 221 -2.40 28.46 -15.48
CA TRP A 221 -2.42 27.48 -14.39
C TRP A 221 -3.61 27.74 -13.46
N ARG A 222 -3.79 29.00 -13.05
CA ARG A 222 -4.90 29.39 -12.18
C ARG A 222 -6.25 29.09 -12.81
N TYR A 223 -6.42 29.42 -14.08
CA TYR A 223 -7.65 29.18 -14.81
C TYR A 223 -7.95 27.69 -14.98
N VAL A 224 -6.96 26.89 -15.40
CA VAL A 224 -7.12 25.46 -15.68
C VAL A 224 -7.41 24.67 -14.40
N LEU A 225 -6.62 24.84 -13.34
CA LEU A 225 -6.82 24.12 -12.08
C LEU A 225 -8.14 24.51 -11.40
N PHE A 226 -8.47 25.80 -11.37
CA PHE A 226 -9.75 26.23 -10.81
C PHE A 226 -10.94 25.72 -11.65
N SER A 227 -10.78 25.59 -12.97
CA SER A 227 -11.82 24.98 -13.83
C SER A 227 -12.03 23.50 -13.52
N GLU A 228 -10.95 22.73 -13.34
CA GLU A 228 -11.05 21.32 -12.96
C GLU A 228 -11.81 21.15 -11.64
N PHE A 229 -11.44 21.94 -10.62
CA PHE A 229 -12.16 21.95 -9.33
C PHE A 229 -13.65 22.25 -9.50
N VAL A 230 -14.02 23.28 -10.27
CA VAL A 230 -15.43 23.65 -10.50
C VAL A 230 -16.18 22.56 -11.27
N PHE A 231 -15.54 21.87 -12.22
CA PHE A 231 -16.18 20.80 -12.99
C PHE A 231 -16.47 19.55 -12.18
N ASP A 232 -15.65 19.30 -11.17
CA ASP A 232 -15.75 18.13 -10.30
C ASP A 232 -16.69 18.36 -9.10
N LEU A 233 -16.86 19.62 -8.69
CA LEU A 233 -17.70 19.99 -7.55
C LEU A 233 -19.19 19.61 -7.78
N PRO A 234 -19.78 18.72 -6.94
CA PRO A 234 -21.16 18.28 -7.10
C PRO A 234 -22.18 19.27 -6.52
N VAL A 235 -21.71 20.25 -5.75
CA VAL A 235 -22.51 21.32 -5.14
C VAL A 235 -22.27 22.66 -5.83
N ALA A 236 -23.14 23.63 -5.57
CA ALA A 236 -22.95 24.98 -6.09
C ALA A 236 -21.70 25.64 -5.48
N LEU A 237 -20.92 26.34 -6.32
CA LEU A 237 -19.75 27.09 -5.90
C LEU A 237 -20.15 28.22 -4.90
N PRO A 238 -19.38 28.45 -3.82
CA PRO A 238 -19.61 29.54 -2.88
C PRO A 238 -19.74 30.90 -3.57
N GLU A 239 -20.63 31.77 -3.09
CA GLU A 239 -20.89 33.10 -3.69
C GLU A 239 -19.63 33.95 -3.85
N THR A 240 -18.69 33.84 -2.90
CA THR A 240 -17.40 34.55 -2.91
C THR A 240 -16.48 34.12 -4.05
N LEU A 241 -16.66 32.90 -4.58
CA LEU A 241 -15.84 32.31 -5.63
C LEU A 241 -16.47 32.41 -7.03
N LYS A 242 -17.76 32.76 -7.14
CA LYS A 242 -18.43 32.93 -8.45
C LYS A 242 -17.77 33.96 -9.37
N GLY A 243 -17.05 34.92 -8.81
CA GLY A 243 -16.29 35.92 -9.57
C GLY A 243 -14.94 35.44 -10.10
N VAL A 244 -14.47 34.26 -9.69
CA VAL A 244 -13.20 33.69 -10.14
C VAL A 244 -13.41 33.09 -11.54
N PRO A 245 -12.67 33.53 -12.57
CA PRO A 245 -12.81 33.01 -13.92
C PRO A 245 -12.48 31.51 -13.99
N HIS A 246 -13.37 30.74 -14.60
CA HIS A 246 -13.17 29.34 -14.96
C HIS A 246 -13.69 29.07 -16.38
N ALA A 247 -13.31 27.92 -16.94
CA ALA A 247 -13.70 27.47 -18.27
C ALA A 247 -15.18 27.09 -18.32
N PRO A 248 -15.82 27.20 -19.50
CA PRO A 248 -17.19 26.73 -19.69
C PRO A 248 -17.24 25.19 -19.69
N MET A 249 -18.39 24.59 -19.37
CA MET A 249 -18.55 23.14 -19.19
C MET A 249 -18.11 22.32 -20.41
N GLU A 250 -18.21 22.90 -21.60
CA GLU A 250 -17.82 22.30 -22.87
C GLU A 250 -16.31 22.03 -22.97
N ALA A 251 -15.50 22.77 -22.22
CA ALA A 251 -14.06 22.61 -22.12
C ALA A 251 -13.65 21.53 -21.11
N ARG A 252 -14.58 20.97 -20.32
CA ARG A 252 -14.30 19.96 -19.29
C ARG A 252 -13.41 18.81 -19.80
N PRO A 253 -13.70 18.15 -20.94
CA PRO A 253 -12.90 17.00 -21.36
C PRO A 253 -11.46 17.33 -21.76
N ILE A 254 -11.17 18.57 -22.20
CA ILE A 254 -9.79 18.98 -22.49
C ILE A 254 -9.05 19.41 -21.23
N VAL A 255 -9.72 20.06 -20.29
CA VAL A 255 -9.15 20.43 -18.98
C VAL A 255 -8.79 19.16 -18.19
N GLU A 256 -9.72 18.22 -18.05
CA GLU A 256 -9.50 16.97 -17.32
C GLU A 256 -8.36 16.14 -17.95
N ASP A 257 -8.33 15.97 -19.28
CA ASP A 257 -7.25 15.25 -19.99
C ASP A 257 -5.88 15.88 -19.76
N VAL A 258 -5.80 17.21 -19.82
CA VAL A 258 -4.52 17.91 -19.61
C VAL A 258 -4.09 17.85 -18.16
N CYS A 259 -5.00 18.02 -17.20
CA CYS A 259 -4.68 17.85 -15.78
C CYS A 259 -4.23 16.42 -15.47
N ASP A 260 -4.89 15.40 -16.03
CA ASP A 260 -4.50 13.99 -15.89
C ASP A 260 -3.11 13.72 -16.46
N ARG A 261 -2.78 14.24 -17.65
CA ARG A 261 -1.42 14.16 -18.19
C ARG A 261 -0.40 14.82 -17.28
N LEU A 262 -0.71 16.02 -16.78
CA LEU A 262 0.23 16.80 -15.97
C LEU A 262 0.52 16.13 -14.62
N ARG A 263 -0.47 15.50 -13.98
CA ARG A 263 -0.28 14.77 -12.71
C ARG A 263 0.34 13.39 -12.90
N SER A 264 0.09 12.72 -14.04
CA SER A 264 0.63 11.38 -14.30
C SER A 264 2.07 11.40 -14.85
N ASP A 265 2.50 12.45 -15.55
CA ASP A 265 3.88 12.57 -16.05
C ASP A 265 4.84 13.01 -14.93
N PRO A 266 5.86 12.21 -14.57
CA PRO A 266 6.86 12.56 -13.55
C PRO A 266 7.58 13.90 -13.79
N LYS A 267 7.69 14.34 -15.05
CA LYS A 267 8.38 15.59 -15.41
C LYS A 267 7.55 16.82 -15.05
N SER A 268 6.23 16.77 -15.22
CA SER A 268 5.33 17.91 -14.97
C SER A 268 4.67 17.87 -13.59
N ARG A 269 4.56 16.70 -12.96
CA ARG A 269 3.86 16.53 -11.68
C ARG A 269 4.38 17.45 -10.57
N ALA A 270 5.69 17.66 -10.49
CA ALA A 270 6.27 18.56 -9.49
C ALA A 270 5.79 20.01 -9.68
N ALA A 271 5.72 20.48 -10.94
CA ALA A 271 5.20 21.80 -11.26
C ALA A 271 3.70 21.89 -11.00
N TYR A 272 2.93 20.84 -11.30
CA TYR A 272 1.50 20.77 -10.99
C TYR A 272 1.25 20.99 -9.48
N ILE A 273 1.96 20.26 -8.63
CA ILE A 273 1.84 20.34 -7.16
C ILE A 273 2.16 21.75 -6.66
N GLU A 274 3.29 22.32 -7.09
CA GLU A 274 3.70 23.68 -6.70
C GLU A 274 2.66 24.73 -7.09
N ARG A 275 2.07 24.60 -8.29
CA ARG A 275 1.05 25.52 -8.79
C ARG A 275 -0.26 25.36 -8.04
N ALA A 276 -0.72 24.14 -7.78
CA ALA A 276 -1.91 23.88 -6.99
C ALA A 276 -1.80 24.49 -5.57
N GLU A 277 -0.67 24.29 -4.88
CA GLU A 277 -0.43 24.88 -3.55
C GLU A 277 -0.46 26.42 -3.58
N ALA A 278 0.21 27.03 -4.57
CA ALA A 278 0.22 28.50 -4.70
C ALA A 278 -1.16 29.08 -5.00
N ILE A 279 -1.93 28.43 -5.87
CA ILE A 279 -3.27 28.87 -6.27
C ILE A 279 -4.29 28.68 -5.14
N GLU A 280 -4.21 27.58 -4.39
CA GLU A 280 -5.04 27.37 -3.19
C GLU A 280 -4.88 28.55 -2.22
N ALA A 281 -3.63 28.94 -1.95
CA ALA A 281 -3.31 30.04 -1.05
C ALA A 281 -3.78 31.40 -1.62
N GLU A 282 -3.58 31.65 -2.92
CA GLU A 282 -4.03 32.89 -3.58
C GLU A 282 -5.55 33.06 -3.50
N LEU A 283 -6.30 31.99 -3.70
CA LEU A 283 -7.77 32.00 -3.75
C LEU A 283 -8.43 31.78 -2.38
N ASN A 284 -7.65 31.51 -1.34
CA ASN A 284 -8.12 31.14 0.00
C ASN A 284 -9.17 30.02 0.00
N LEU A 285 -8.95 28.97 -0.81
CA LEU A 285 -9.95 27.90 -1.01
C LEU A 285 -10.25 27.14 0.28
N THR A 286 -9.25 26.94 1.14
CA THR A 286 -9.38 26.22 2.41
C THR A 286 -10.47 26.83 3.31
N ASP A 287 -10.51 28.15 3.45
CA ASP A 287 -11.52 28.83 4.28
C ASP A 287 -12.87 28.93 3.56
N LEU A 288 -12.84 29.26 2.27
CA LEU A 288 -14.06 29.55 1.50
C LEU A 288 -14.86 28.29 1.17
N CYS A 289 -14.21 27.14 1.04
CA CYS A 289 -14.82 25.85 0.74
C CYS A 289 -14.92 24.93 1.97
N GLY A 290 -14.44 25.36 3.16
CA GLY A 290 -14.30 24.47 4.32
C GLY A 290 -15.60 23.88 4.89
N ALA A 291 -16.77 24.39 4.49
CA ALA A 291 -18.07 23.85 4.87
C ALA A 291 -18.61 22.78 3.90
N ILE A 292 -17.95 22.56 2.77
CA ILE A 292 -18.36 21.57 1.77
C ILE A 292 -17.78 20.21 2.16
N GLU A 293 -18.65 19.23 2.41
CA GLU A 293 -18.22 17.85 2.70
C GLU A 293 -17.93 17.05 1.42
N ASP A 294 -18.75 17.20 0.38
CA ASP A 294 -18.61 16.51 -0.90
C ASP A 294 -17.99 17.44 -1.95
N LEU A 295 -16.72 17.18 -2.26
CA LEU A 295 -15.90 17.98 -3.17
C LEU A 295 -15.72 17.35 -4.56
N GLY A 296 -16.46 16.28 -4.89
CA GLY A 296 -16.33 15.59 -6.19
C GLY A 296 -15.46 14.34 -6.09
N GLU A 297 -14.82 13.89 -7.18
CA GLU A 297 -13.99 12.68 -7.31
C GLU A 297 -12.47 12.93 -7.47
N ARG A 298 -12.06 14.16 -7.76
CA ARG A 298 -10.68 14.59 -8.02
C ARG A 298 -10.17 15.39 -6.80
N ASP A 299 -8.86 15.46 -6.64
CA ASP A 299 -8.21 16.26 -5.59
C ASP A 299 -7.20 17.23 -6.21
N THR A 300 -7.73 18.23 -6.89
CA THR A 300 -6.95 19.22 -7.65
C THR A 300 -6.05 20.03 -6.72
N PHE A 301 -6.58 20.40 -5.56
CA PHE A 301 -5.96 21.24 -4.53
C PHE A 301 -5.77 20.46 -3.21
N PRO A 302 -4.74 20.83 -2.41
CA PRO A 302 -4.47 20.18 -1.13
C PRO A 302 -5.65 20.14 -0.14
N PHE A 303 -6.49 21.18 -0.07
CA PHE A 303 -7.61 21.24 0.88
C PHE A 303 -8.67 20.17 0.59
N GLU A 304 -8.83 19.76 -0.67
CA GLU A 304 -9.75 18.69 -1.07
C GLU A 304 -9.28 17.36 -0.48
N GLU A 305 -7.99 17.04 -0.66
CA GLU A 305 -7.33 15.87 -0.08
C GLU A 305 -7.47 15.83 1.45
N ARG A 306 -7.27 16.96 2.12
CA ARG A 306 -7.47 17.08 3.58
C ARG A 306 -8.92 16.86 4.01
N THR A 307 -9.88 17.24 3.17
CA THR A 307 -11.32 17.04 3.44
C THR A 307 -11.71 15.58 3.25
N PHE A 308 -11.17 14.90 2.24
CA PHE A 308 -11.33 13.46 2.05
C PHE A 308 -10.71 12.69 3.21
N LEU A 309 -9.52 13.09 3.68
CA LEU A 309 -8.88 12.49 4.85
C LEU A 309 -9.79 12.59 6.09
N ARG A 310 -10.36 13.76 6.38
CA ARG A 310 -11.33 13.96 7.47
C ARG A 310 -12.57 13.06 7.32
N THR A 311 -13.06 12.87 6.11
CA THR A 311 -14.19 11.98 5.82
C THR A 311 -13.83 10.53 6.11
N ALA A 312 -12.63 10.09 5.73
CA ALA A 312 -12.15 8.74 6.05
C ALA A 312 -12.01 8.51 7.56
N ILE A 313 -11.51 9.50 8.31
CA ILE A 313 -11.43 9.48 9.78
C ILE A 313 -12.83 9.36 10.40
N LYS A 314 -13.78 10.20 9.95
CA LYS A 314 -15.17 10.17 10.40
C LYS A 314 -15.81 8.80 10.19
N GLY A 315 -15.51 8.12 9.08
CA GLY A 315 -15.93 6.74 8.83
C GLY A 315 -15.42 5.76 9.90
N ILE A 316 -14.13 5.80 10.24
CA ILE A 316 -13.55 4.96 11.31
C ILE A 316 -14.20 5.26 12.66
N VAL A 317 -14.35 6.54 13.00
CA VAL A 317 -14.90 6.98 14.30
C VAL A 317 -16.38 6.59 14.45
N SER A 318 -17.15 6.66 13.38
CA SER A 318 -18.58 6.29 13.36
C SER A 318 -18.84 4.80 13.15
N GLY A 319 -17.81 4.02 12.81
CA GLY A 319 -17.94 2.60 12.49
C GLY A 319 -18.43 2.31 11.06
N ASP A 320 -18.43 3.29 10.17
CA ASP A 320 -18.72 3.13 8.75
C ASP A 320 -17.43 2.79 7.97
N ALA A 321 -17.01 1.53 8.08
CA ALA A 321 -15.82 1.02 7.40
C ALA A 321 -15.93 1.13 5.86
N ASP A 322 -17.14 1.00 5.31
CA ASP A 322 -17.38 1.09 3.88
C ASP A 322 -17.13 2.50 3.34
N ALA A 323 -17.53 3.55 4.08
CA ALA A 323 -17.21 4.92 3.75
C ALA A 323 -15.70 5.16 3.73
N THR A 324 -14.97 4.73 4.75
CA THR A 324 -13.51 4.86 4.78
C THR A 324 -12.86 4.10 3.60
N ARG A 325 -13.34 2.89 3.25
CA ARG A 325 -12.80 2.11 2.14
C ARG A 325 -12.99 2.77 0.78
N ARG A 326 -14.15 3.39 0.54
CA ARG A 326 -14.39 4.15 -0.70
C ARG A 326 -13.39 5.29 -0.85
N VAL A 327 -13.20 6.08 0.21
CA VAL A 327 -12.25 7.19 0.21
C VAL A 327 -10.80 6.70 0.02
N LEU A 328 -10.38 5.65 0.72
CA LEU A 328 -9.04 5.07 0.56
C LEU A 328 -8.80 4.53 -0.85
N THR A 329 -9.82 3.94 -1.49
CA THR A 329 -9.71 3.41 -2.85
C THR A 329 -9.49 4.54 -3.84
N ARG A 330 -10.24 5.64 -3.69
CA ARG A 330 -10.09 6.85 -4.49
C ARG A 330 -8.73 7.52 -4.31
N HIS A 331 -8.24 7.62 -3.08
CA HIS A 331 -6.95 8.27 -2.79
C HIS A 331 -5.75 7.58 -3.50
N LYS A 332 -5.87 6.32 -3.94
CA LYS A 332 -4.81 5.63 -4.69
C LYS A 332 -4.39 6.33 -5.99
N SER A 333 -5.26 7.14 -6.59
CA SER A 333 -4.95 7.93 -7.79
C SER A 333 -4.59 9.39 -7.50
N SER A 334 -4.45 9.76 -6.22
CA SER A 334 -4.15 11.13 -5.79
C SER A 334 -2.76 11.57 -6.25
N VAL A 335 -2.67 12.81 -6.75
CA VAL A 335 -1.38 13.45 -7.06
C VAL A 335 -0.55 13.72 -5.80
N TRP A 336 -1.21 13.80 -4.64
CA TRP A 336 -0.62 14.16 -3.35
C TRP A 336 0.15 13.01 -2.68
N LEU A 337 0.08 11.79 -3.21
CA LEU A 337 0.89 10.64 -2.77
C LEU A 337 2.39 10.92 -2.76
N GLY A 338 2.87 11.86 -3.60
CA GLY A 338 4.27 12.28 -3.64
C GLY A 338 4.73 13.13 -2.44
N LYS A 339 3.81 13.51 -1.54
CA LYS A 339 4.09 14.28 -0.32
C LYS A 339 4.16 13.33 0.88
N GLY A 340 5.36 13.15 1.43
CA GLY A 340 5.61 12.17 2.48
C GLY A 340 4.73 12.32 3.74
N GLU A 341 4.29 13.53 4.07
CA GLU A 341 3.35 13.78 5.19
C GLU A 341 1.94 13.25 4.89
N SER A 342 1.41 13.50 3.69
CA SER A 342 0.12 12.97 3.23
C SER A 342 0.17 11.45 3.20
N GLN A 343 1.23 10.86 2.62
CA GLN A 343 1.43 9.41 2.59
C GLN A 343 1.34 8.78 4.00
N ALA A 344 1.94 9.42 5.00
CA ALA A 344 1.90 8.95 6.37
C ALA A 344 0.51 9.03 7.02
N GLN A 345 -0.24 10.10 6.77
CA GLN A 345 -1.61 10.26 7.29
C GLN A 345 -2.54 9.17 6.74
N TRP A 346 -2.50 8.97 5.42
CA TRP A 346 -3.34 7.96 4.76
C TRP A 346 -2.94 6.54 5.12
N GLU A 347 -1.65 6.27 5.32
CA GLU A 347 -1.18 4.99 5.82
C GLU A 347 -1.72 4.70 7.23
N LEU A 348 -1.74 5.70 8.11
CA LEU A 348 -2.26 5.55 9.47
C LEU A 348 -3.77 5.30 9.46
N VAL A 349 -4.53 5.98 8.59
CA VAL A 349 -5.95 5.70 8.38
C VAL A 349 -6.18 4.29 7.85
N ARG A 350 -5.39 3.83 6.88
CA ARG A 350 -5.52 2.50 6.28
C ARG A 350 -5.20 1.38 7.27
N SER A 351 -4.09 1.51 8.00
CA SER A 351 -3.69 0.56 9.04
C SER A 351 -4.69 0.54 10.19
N GLY A 352 -5.20 1.72 10.59
CA GLY A 352 -6.26 1.85 11.59
C GLY A 352 -7.55 1.13 11.17
N LEU A 353 -8.03 1.35 9.94
CA LEU A 353 -9.19 0.65 9.40
C LEU A 353 -8.96 -0.88 9.39
N SER A 354 -7.81 -1.32 8.88
CA SER A 354 -7.48 -2.75 8.80
C SER A 354 -7.49 -3.42 10.18
N LEU A 355 -6.96 -2.74 11.20
CA LEU A 355 -6.99 -3.23 12.58
C LEU A 355 -8.41 -3.29 13.14
N VAL A 356 -9.22 -2.24 12.91
CA VAL A 356 -10.62 -2.18 13.37
C VAL A 356 -11.45 -3.32 12.77
N GLU A 357 -11.37 -3.51 11.44
CA GLU A 357 -12.08 -4.57 10.73
C GLU A 357 -11.67 -5.96 11.24
N ALA A 358 -10.36 -6.21 11.35
CA ALA A 358 -9.85 -7.48 11.87
C ALA A 358 -10.32 -7.74 13.31
N CYS A 359 -10.32 -6.71 14.15
CA CYS A 359 -10.79 -6.86 15.54
C CYS A 359 -12.26 -7.22 15.61
N ASP A 360 -13.11 -6.54 14.84
CA ASP A 360 -14.55 -6.81 14.79
C ASP A 360 -14.85 -8.19 14.18
N ASP A 361 -14.08 -8.64 13.18
CA ASP A 361 -14.18 -9.97 12.59
C ASP A 361 -13.81 -11.08 13.59
N PHE A 362 -12.68 -10.95 14.26
CA PHE A 362 -12.23 -11.96 15.22
C PHE A 362 -13.08 -11.97 16.50
N GLU A 363 -13.63 -10.83 16.91
CA GLU A 363 -14.61 -10.78 17.99
C GLU A 363 -15.86 -11.60 17.65
N ARG A 364 -16.34 -11.54 16.40
CA ARG A 364 -17.48 -12.34 15.93
C ARG A 364 -17.16 -13.83 15.88
N GLN A 365 -15.93 -14.21 15.53
CA GLN A 365 -15.50 -15.61 15.41
C GLN A 365 -15.15 -16.25 16.75
N LEU A 366 -14.73 -15.47 17.75
CA LEU A 366 -14.24 -15.98 19.04
C LEU A 366 -15.16 -17.02 19.72
N PRO A 367 -16.50 -16.88 19.76
CA PRO A 367 -17.38 -17.86 20.39
C PRO A 367 -17.26 -19.28 19.81
N ASP A 368 -16.97 -19.40 18.50
CA ASP A 368 -16.83 -20.69 17.82
C ASP A 368 -15.54 -21.42 18.21
N HIS A 369 -14.55 -20.68 18.72
CA HIS A 369 -13.23 -21.18 19.12
C HIS A 369 -13.01 -21.18 20.64
N ALA A 370 -14.03 -20.85 21.44
CA ALA A 370 -13.89 -20.71 22.89
C ALA A 370 -14.13 -22.02 23.67
N ARG A 371 -14.43 -23.14 22.99
CA ARG A 371 -14.87 -24.40 23.63
C ARG A 371 -13.79 -25.07 24.48
N SER A 372 -12.54 -25.04 24.04
CA SER A 372 -11.41 -25.64 24.75
C SER A 372 -10.15 -24.79 24.63
N GLN A 373 -9.16 -25.04 25.50
CA GLN A 373 -7.84 -24.42 25.40
C GLN A 373 -7.17 -24.70 24.05
N ALA A 374 -7.33 -25.92 23.53
CA ALA A 374 -6.76 -26.33 22.25
C ALA A 374 -7.37 -25.55 21.09
N ASP A 375 -8.71 -25.46 21.03
CA ASP A 375 -9.41 -24.73 19.97
C ASP A 375 -9.04 -23.24 19.95
N LEU A 376 -8.92 -22.62 21.13
CA LEU A 376 -8.52 -21.21 21.25
C LEU A 376 -7.07 -20.99 20.80
N ILE A 377 -6.16 -21.89 21.18
CA ILE A 377 -4.76 -21.83 20.75
C ILE A 377 -4.67 -22.04 19.24
N ASP A 378 -5.38 -23.00 18.67
CA ASP A 378 -5.35 -23.27 17.22
C ASP A 378 -5.94 -22.10 16.42
N PHE A 379 -6.98 -21.45 16.95
CA PHE A 379 -7.50 -20.19 16.42
C PHE A 379 -6.46 -19.06 16.46
N TYR A 380 -5.76 -18.91 17.59
CA TYR A 380 -4.65 -17.98 17.72
C TYR A 380 -3.55 -18.25 16.71
N LEU A 381 -3.08 -19.49 16.56
CA LEU A 381 -2.02 -19.88 15.63
C LEU A 381 -2.44 -19.76 14.15
N GLY A 382 -3.72 -19.97 13.85
CA GLY A 382 -4.27 -20.00 12.50
C GLY A 382 -4.68 -18.64 11.95
N SER A 383 -5.23 -17.75 12.79
CA SER A 383 -5.78 -16.47 12.30
C SER A 383 -5.73 -15.32 13.31
N LEU A 384 -6.10 -15.53 14.59
CA LEU A 384 -6.25 -14.43 15.55
C LEU A 384 -4.95 -13.67 15.82
N ARG A 385 -3.76 -14.29 15.66
CA ARG A 385 -2.47 -13.57 15.66
C ARG A 385 -2.35 -12.45 14.61
N GLU A 386 -3.22 -12.40 13.61
CA GLU A 386 -3.23 -11.25 12.67
C GLU A 386 -3.65 -9.95 13.37
N ALA A 387 -4.52 -10.00 14.39
CA ALA A 387 -4.88 -8.80 15.16
C ALA A 387 -3.63 -8.23 15.86
N ASP A 388 -2.82 -9.11 16.44
CA ASP A 388 -1.55 -8.79 17.08
C ASP A 388 -0.53 -8.19 16.10
N ARG A 389 -0.43 -8.75 14.88
CA ARG A 389 0.41 -8.22 13.80
C ARG A 389 -0.06 -6.84 13.36
N LEU A 390 -1.35 -6.69 13.02
CA LEU A 390 -1.94 -5.44 12.57
C LEU A 390 -1.83 -4.36 13.65
N GLN A 391 -1.97 -4.73 14.93
CA GLN A 391 -1.78 -3.80 16.03
C GLN A 391 -0.34 -3.33 16.15
N ARG A 392 0.65 -4.24 16.08
CA ARG A 392 2.06 -3.83 16.07
C ARG A 392 2.38 -2.89 14.92
N GLU A 393 1.93 -3.22 13.71
CA GLU A 393 2.15 -2.40 12.51
C GLU A 393 1.46 -1.03 12.63
N PHE A 394 0.25 -1.00 13.19
CA PHE A 394 -0.46 0.23 13.49
C PHE A 394 0.29 1.11 14.50
N GLU A 395 0.77 0.54 15.62
CA GLU A 395 1.54 1.29 16.62
C GLU A 395 2.88 1.78 16.07
N GLN A 396 3.52 0.99 15.20
CA GLN A 396 4.72 1.42 14.50
C GLN A 396 4.44 2.64 13.60
N ALA A 397 3.34 2.60 12.83
CA ALA A 397 2.93 3.74 12.00
C ALA A 397 2.57 4.98 12.85
N ALA A 398 1.87 4.78 13.97
CA ALA A 398 1.48 5.84 14.90
C ALA A 398 2.67 6.47 15.63
N GLY A 399 3.60 5.67 16.15
CA GLY A 399 4.82 6.13 16.82
C GLY A 399 5.79 6.85 15.87
N ASP A 400 5.75 6.50 14.57
CA ASP A 400 6.50 7.22 13.55
C ASP A 400 5.85 8.55 13.13
N PHE A 401 4.59 8.80 13.50
CA PHE A 401 3.79 9.92 13.01
C PHE A 401 3.85 11.14 13.94
N LEU A 402 4.26 12.28 13.38
CA LEU A 402 4.17 13.57 14.05
C LEU A 402 2.81 14.20 13.68
N ASP A 403 1.95 14.41 14.68
CA ASP A 403 0.61 14.99 14.50
C ASP A 403 0.53 16.44 15.03
N PRO A 404 1.11 17.44 14.34
CA PRO A 404 1.10 18.82 14.83
C PRO A 404 -0.30 19.43 14.96
N HIS A 405 -1.31 18.84 14.31
CA HIS A 405 -2.68 19.36 14.28
C HIS A 405 -3.70 18.47 15.02
N GLY A 406 -3.25 17.36 15.62
CA GLY A 406 -4.10 16.44 16.39
C GLY A 406 -5.17 15.72 15.57
N LEU A 407 -5.06 15.69 14.23
CA LEU A 407 -6.10 15.16 13.36
C LEU A 407 -6.21 13.63 13.45
N MET A 408 -5.10 12.94 13.70
CA MET A 408 -5.04 11.47 13.73
C MET A 408 -5.40 10.88 15.10
N HIS A 409 -5.50 11.72 16.13
CA HIS A 409 -5.77 11.27 17.51
C HIS A 409 -7.03 10.41 17.63
N GLU A 410 -8.09 10.75 16.87
CA GLU A 410 -9.35 9.99 16.89
C GLU A 410 -9.18 8.59 16.28
N VAL A 411 -8.43 8.47 15.17
CA VAL A 411 -8.12 7.18 14.53
C VAL A 411 -7.32 6.31 15.49
N ILE A 412 -6.28 6.87 16.12
CA ILE A 412 -5.44 6.18 17.09
C ILE A 412 -6.26 5.68 18.26
N SER A 413 -7.10 6.54 18.83
CA SER A 413 -7.93 6.18 19.98
C SER A 413 -8.92 5.06 19.63
N GLN A 414 -9.57 5.11 18.47
CA GLN A 414 -10.55 4.11 18.05
C GLN A 414 -9.92 2.76 17.72
N ALA A 415 -8.84 2.75 16.93
CA ALA A 415 -8.15 1.53 16.52
C ALA A 415 -7.61 0.77 17.74
N ARG A 416 -6.95 1.50 18.64
CA ARG A 416 -6.45 0.94 19.89
C ARG A 416 -7.58 0.43 20.80
N ALA A 417 -8.74 1.11 20.85
CA ALA A 417 -9.88 0.71 21.69
C ALA A 417 -10.55 -0.57 21.18
N ARG A 418 -10.57 -0.78 19.87
CA ARG A 418 -11.04 -2.03 19.25
C ARG A 418 -10.11 -3.20 19.59
N TYR A 419 -8.80 -3.00 19.47
CA TYR A 419 -7.83 -4.04 19.85
C TYR A 419 -7.91 -4.40 21.34
N ARG A 420 -7.94 -3.40 22.24
CA ARG A 420 -8.09 -3.63 23.69
C ARG A 420 -9.32 -4.49 24.00
N ARG A 421 -10.46 -4.17 23.37
CA ARG A 421 -11.71 -4.92 23.56
C ARG A 421 -11.56 -6.39 23.15
N LEU A 422 -10.97 -6.64 21.99
CA LEU A 422 -10.70 -8.01 21.53
C LEU A 422 -9.75 -8.74 22.49
N ALA A 423 -8.63 -8.12 22.85
CA ALA A 423 -7.62 -8.69 23.74
C ALA A 423 -8.20 -9.06 25.11
N GLU A 424 -9.04 -8.20 25.70
CA GLU A 424 -9.73 -8.48 26.97
C GLU A 424 -10.69 -9.67 26.88
N LYS A 425 -11.47 -9.78 25.79
CA LYS A 425 -12.37 -10.92 25.57
C LYS A 425 -11.60 -12.22 25.42
N VAL A 426 -10.54 -12.21 24.63
CA VAL A 426 -9.66 -13.36 24.43
C VAL A 426 -9.00 -13.77 25.74
N GLN A 427 -8.48 -12.81 26.51
CA GLN A 427 -7.86 -13.06 27.81
C GLN A 427 -8.83 -13.69 28.80
N GLY A 428 -10.07 -13.20 28.88
CA GLY A 428 -11.09 -13.79 29.75
C GLY A 428 -11.37 -15.27 29.45
N VAL A 429 -11.43 -15.64 28.16
CA VAL A 429 -11.58 -17.05 27.74
C VAL A 429 -10.30 -17.84 28.05
N PHE A 430 -9.13 -17.28 27.75
CA PHE A 430 -7.85 -17.95 27.96
C PHE A 430 -7.58 -18.26 29.44
N VAL A 431 -7.77 -17.29 30.33
CA VAL A 431 -7.55 -17.47 31.79
C VAL A 431 -8.50 -18.52 32.37
N LYS A 432 -9.76 -18.58 31.89
CA LYS A 432 -10.70 -19.64 32.29
C LYS A 432 -10.20 -21.04 31.87
N HIS A 433 -9.59 -21.14 30.70
CA HIS A 433 -8.97 -22.39 30.23
C HIS A 433 -7.71 -22.75 31.02
N VAL A 434 -6.87 -21.76 31.38
CA VAL A 434 -5.71 -21.98 32.27
C VAL A 434 -6.17 -22.44 33.66
N GLU A 435 -7.22 -21.83 34.21
CA GLU A 435 -7.82 -22.20 35.51
C GLU A 435 -8.31 -23.65 35.53
N SER A 436 -8.87 -24.14 34.42
CA SER A 436 -9.41 -25.50 34.33
C SER A 436 -8.36 -26.53 33.91
N ALA A 437 -7.68 -26.32 32.77
CA ALA A 437 -6.77 -27.27 32.14
C ALA A 437 -5.30 -27.14 32.58
N GLY A 438 -4.88 -25.99 33.11
CA GLY A 438 -3.49 -25.73 33.49
C GLY A 438 -2.60 -25.25 32.35
N TRP A 439 -1.28 -25.22 32.61
CA TRP A 439 -0.24 -24.79 31.68
C TRP A 439 1.08 -25.55 31.95
N PRO A 440 1.93 -25.85 30.94
CA PRO A 440 1.70 -25.71 29.50
C PRO A 440 0.61 -26.67 28.99
N PRO A 441 0.04 -26.42 27.80
CA PRO A 441 -1.00 -27.28 27.23
C PRO A 441 -0.49 -28.73 27.05
N THR A 442 -1.29 -29.70 27.49
CA THR A 442 -0.93 -31.13 27.38
C THR A 442 -0.81 -31.55 25.93
N GLY A 443 0.20 -32.37 25.61
CA GLY A 443 0.42 -32.89 24.25
C GLY A 443 1.07 -31.88 23.29
N ARG A 444 1.36 -30.66 23.73
CA ARG A 444 2.01 -29.63 22.92
C ARG A 444 3.45 -29.36 23.39
N LEU A 445 4.28 -28.77 22.51
CA LEU A 445 5.71 -28.52 22.77
C LEU A 445 5.89 -27.41 23.80
N ALA A 446 6.29 -27.70 25.04
CA ALA A 446 6.74 -26.64 25.93
C ALA A 446 8.09 -26.10 25.44
N ASN A 447 8.35 -24.81 25.64
CA ASN A 447 9.65 -24.22 25.31
C ASN A 447 10.79 -24.94 26.07
N ALA A 448 10.52 -25.44 27.27
CA ALA A 448 11.43 -26.24 28.09
C ALA A 448 11.84 -27.59 27.49
N ASP A 449 11.13 -28.04 26.46
CA ASP A 449 11.42 -29.26 25.69
C ASP A 449 12.17 -28.96 24.38
N ALA A 450 12.30 -27.69 23.97
CA ALA A 450 12.78 -27.30 22.64
C ALA A 450 14.22 -27.76 22.36
N PHE A 451 15.14 -27.51 23.30
CA PHE A 451 16.53 -27.92 23.14
C PHE A 451 16.65 -29.44 23.00
N ASP A 452 16.01 -30.20 23.90
CA ASP A 452 16.15 -31.65 23.92
C ASP A 452 15.53 -32.31 22.68
N ARG A 453 14.39 -31.80 22.19
CA ARG A 453 13.72 -32.36 21.01
C ARG A 453 14.32 -31.95 19.67
N LEU A 454 14.87 -30.73 19.57
CA LEU A 454 15.24 -30.14 18.28
C LEU A 454 16.76 -30.02 18.09
N VAL A 455 17.53 -30.00 19.17
CA VAL A 455 18.99 -29.79 19.12
C VAL A 455 19.75 -31.02 19.61
N ALA A 456 19.39 -31.56 20.79
CA ALA A 456 20.20 -32.57 21.46
C ALA A 456 20.39 -33.86 20.64
N ASP A 457 19.36 -34.31 19.92
CA ASP A 457 19.45 -35.48 19.05
C ASP A 457 20.28 -35.21 17.79
N ARG A 458 20.20 -34.01 17.22
CA ARG A 458 20.97 -33.62 16.02
C ARG A 458 22.47 -33.58 16.30
N LEU A 459 22.86 -33.17 17.50
CA LEU A 459 24.26 -33.13 17.95
C LEU A 459 24.88 -34.52 18.22
N LYS A 460 24.09 -35.61 18.15
CA LYS A 460 24.62 -36.99 18.23
C LYS A 460 25.18 -37.46 16.88
N GLU A 461 24.77 -36.83 15.78
CA GLU A 461 25.25 -37.15 14.44
C GLU A 461 26.60 -36.46 14.20
N SER A 462 27.62 -37.25 13.85
CA SER A 462 28.97 -36.73 13.62
C SER A 462 29.01 -35.80 12.39
N GLY A 463 29.63 -34.62 12.54
CA GLY A 463 29.76 -33.63 11.47
C GLY A 463 28.51 -32.76 11.24
N ARG A 464 27.51 -32.82 12.13
CA ARG A 464 26.29 -32.02 12.06
C ARG A 464 26.37 -30.81 12.99
N ASN A 465 26.88 -29.69 12.46
CA ASN A 465 26.98 -28.44 13.19
C ASN A 465 25.63 -27.72 13.22
N VAL A 466 25.17 -27.38 14.43
CA VAL A 466 23.88 -26.74 14.70
C VAL A 466 24.10 -25.36 15.33
N ALA A 467 23.46 -24.34 14.77
CA ALA A 467 23.33 -23.05 15.42
C ALA A 467 22.05 -22.99 16.25
N TYR A 468 22.13 -22.53 17.49
CA TYR A 468 20.98 -22.35 18.38
C TYR A 468 20.83 -20.86 18.69
N LEU A 469 19.84 -20.23 18.06
CA LEU A 469 19.59 -18.80 18.17
C LEU A 469 18.56 -18.58 19.28
N MET A 470 18.99 -17.97 20.39
CA MET A 470 18.12 -17.57 21.50
C MET A 470 17.76 -16.10 21.33
N VAL A 471 16.52 -15.82 20.94
CA VAL A 471 16.00 -14.47 20.68
C VAL A 471 15.05 -14.08 21.81
N ASP A 472 15.37 -13.01 22.51
CA ASP A 472 14.54 -12.48 23.61
C ASP A 472 13.27 -11.83 23.08
N ALA A 473 12.12 -12.12 23.70
CA ALA A 473 10.82 -11.50 23.42
C ALA A 473 10.30 -11.62 21.96
N LEU A 474 10.48 -12.76 21.27
CA LEU A 474 10.00 -12.96 19.90
C LEU A 474 8.54 -13.47 19.89
N ARG A 475 7.56 -12.62 19.58
CA ARG A 475 6.15 -13.03 19.45
C ARG A 475 5.92 -14.05 18.32
N TYR A 476 4.89 -14.88 18.45
CA TYR A 476 4.54 -15.87 17.42
C TYR A 476 4.26 -15.25 16.04
N GLU A 477 3.56 -14.11 15.98
CA GLU A 477 3.31 -13.41 14.70
C GLU A 477 4.60 -12.91 14.02
N LEU A 478 5.59 -12.46 14.81
CA LEU A 478 6.93 -12.14 14.30
C LEU A 478 7.64 -13.39 13.78
N GLY A 479 7.46 -14.54 14.44
CA GLY A 479 7.94 -15.82 13.96
C GLY A 479 7.34 -16.23 12.60
N VAL A 480 6.05 -15.95 12.36
CA VAL A 480 5.41 -16.14 11.05
C VAL A 480 6.01 -15.21 10.00
N ALA A 481 6.24 -13.94 10.34
CA ALA A 481 6.89 -13.00 9.43
C ALA A 481 8.34 -13.41 9.11
N LEU A 482 9.07 -13.90 10.12
CA LEU A 482 10.43 -14.41 9.96
C LEU A 482 10.46 -15.69 9.12
N GLU A 483 9.54 -16.62 9.31
CA GLU A 483 9.46 -17.84 8.49
C GLU A 483 9.29 -17.49 7.00
N LYS A 484 8.35 -16.60 6.67
CA LYS A 484 8.15 -16.12 5.30
C LYS A 484 9.42 -15.52 4.71
N LEU A 485 10.11 -14.68 5.49
CA LEU A 485 11.37 -14.06 5.10
C LEU A 485 12.47 -15.10 4.82
N LEU A 486 12.59 -16.11 5.67
CA LEU A 486 13.65 -17.12 5.56
C LEU A 486 13.33 -18.20 4.51
N ALA A 487 12.06 -18.46 4.23
CA ALA A 487 11.61 -19.43 3.23
C ALA A 487 12.07 -19.09 1.81
N GLU A 488 12.34 -17.81 1.53
CA GLU A 488 12.96 -17.36 0.28
C GLU A 488 14.40 -17.85 0.11
N ASP A 489 15.12 -18.04 1.22
CA ASP A 489 16.55 -18.40 1.22
C ASP A 489 16.79 -19.91 1.37
N GLY A 490 15.77 -20.69 1.78
CA GLY A 490 15.85 -22.14 1.96
C GLY A 490 14.73 -22.72 2.83
N PRO A 491 14.67 -24.05 3.02
CA PRO A 491 13.60 -24.69 3.77
C PRO A 491 13.61 -24.29 5.25
N VAL A 492 12.48 -23.79 5.74
CA VAL A 492 12.26 -23.44 7.15
C VAL A 492 10.95 -24.05 7.63
N GLU A 493 10.96 -24.61 8.83
CA GLU A 493 9.79 -25.13 9.51
C GLU A 493 9.47 -24.25 10.71
N LEU A 494 8.23 -23.75 10.80
CA LEU A 494 7.72 -23.01 11.96
C LEU A 494 6.76 -23.89 12.76
N GLN A 495 6.96 -23.94 14.07
CA GLN A 495 6.01 -24.53 15.02
C GLN A 495 5.89 -23.66 16.28
N ALA A 496 4.78 -23.82 16.99
CA ALA A 496 4.57 -23.13 18.26
C ALA A 496 5.18 -23.91 19.43
N ALA A 497 5.78 -23.17 20.37
CA ALA A 497 6.10 -23.64 21.70
C ALA A 497 5.37 -22.81 22.77
N TYR A 498 5.24 -23.38 23.97
CA TYR A 498 4.50 -22.78 25.07
C TYR A 498 5.47 -22.40 26.18
N ALA A 499 5.57 -21.10 26.45
CA ALA A 499 6.58 -20.52 27.33
C ALA A 499 6.42 -20.97 28.78
N GLN A 500 7.54 -21.10 29.48
CA GLN A 500 7.56 -21.33 30.92
C GLN A 500 7.02 -20.11 31.65
N LEU A 501 6.08 -20.32 32.58
CA LEU A 501 5.58 -19.26 33.46
C LEU A 501 6.50 -19.10 34.69
N PRO A 502 6.65 -17.88 35.25
CA PRO A 502 6.25 -16.59 34.65
C PRO A 502 7.04 -16.29 33.36
N THR A 503 6.40 -15.65 32.38
CA THR A 503 6.97 -15.31 31.05
C THR A 503 7.96 -14.14 31.11
N ILE A 504 8.95 -14.23 32.00
CA ILE A 504 10.04 -13.26 32.16
C ILE A 504 11.35 -13.84 31.65
N THR A 505 12.24 -13.00 31.14
CA THR A 505 13.52 -13.40 30.53
C THR A 505 14.34 -14.32 31.42
N LEU A 506 14.38 -14.03 32.73
CA LEU A 506 15.09 -14.82 33.73
C LEU A 506 14.67 -16.31 33.71
N VAL A 507 13.36 -16.57 33.65
CA VAL A 507 12.77 -17.90 33.71
C VAL A 507 12.72 -18.53 32.32
N GLY A 508 12.30 -17.76 31.32
CA GLY A 508 12.18 -18.24 29.94
C GLY A 508 13.55 -18.63 29.36
N MET A 509 14.60 -17.82 29.51
CA MET A 509 15.94 -18.18 29.02
C MET A 509 16.53 -19.40 29.75
N ALA A 510 16.18 -19.61 31.02
CA ALA A 510 16.56 -20.81 31.76
C ALA A 510 15.82 -22.06 31.26
N SER A 511 14.59 -21.90 30.77
CA SER A 511 13.82 -22.99 30.19
C SER A 511 14.38 -23.47 28.84
N LEU A 512 15.09 -22.63 28.11
CA LEU A 512 15.69 -22.99 26.82
C LEU A 512 16.97 -23.83 26.92
N LEU A 513 17.38 -24.20 28.13
CA LEU A 513 18.56 -25.01 28.40
C LEU A 513 18.28 -26.53 28.29
N PRO A 514 19.30 -27.35 28.01
CA PRO A 514 19.17 -28.80 28.03
C PRO A 514 18.62 -29.35 29.35
N GLY A 515 17.62 -30.23 29.28
CA GLY A 515 17.02 -30.88 30.45
C GLY A 515 16.11 -29.99 31.29
N ALA A 516 15.75 -28.79 30.81
CA ALA A 516 14.95 -27.83 31.57
C ALA A 516 13.56 -28.36 31.95
N ARG A 517 12.88 -29.12 31.07
CA ARG A 517 11.55 -29.67 31.34
C ARG A 517 11.45 -30.41 32.68
N THR A 518 12.48 -31.17 33.04
CA THR A 518 12.54 -31.93 34.29
C THR A 518 13.34 -31.23 35.37
N GLY A 519 14.41 -30.54 34.98
CA GLY A 519 15.40 -30.00 35.90
C GLY A 519 15.17 -28.57 36.37
N LEU A 520 14.30 -27.79 35.71
CA LEU A 520 14.07 -26.39 36.06
C LEU A 520 13.16 -26.27 37.29
N THR A 521 13.63 -25.53 38.29
CA THR A 521 12.91 -25.16 39.50
C THR A 521 13.15 -23.69 39.84
N LEU A 522 12.18 -23.02 40.47
CA LEU A 522 12.28 -21.64 40.93
C LEU A 522 12.38 -21.59 42.45
N SER A 523 13.46 -21.00 42.97
CA SER A 523 13.65 -20.80 44.41
C SER A 523 13.61 -19.33 44.80
N LEU A 524 13.31 -19.05 46.05
CA LEU A 524 13.43 -17.72 46.64
C LEU A 524 14.74 -17.62 47.42
N GLU A 525 15.70 -16.82 46.94
CA GLU A 525 16.97 -16.58 47.64
C GLU A 525 17.19 -15.08 47.80
N ASN A 526 17.44 -14.61 49.02
CA ASN A 526 17.65 -13.19 49.33
C ASN A 526 16.55 -12.29 48.73
N ASP A 527 15.28 -12.68 48.93
CA ASP A 527 14.09 -12.00 48.39
C ASP A 527 14.05 -11.87 46.85
N SER A 528 14.87 -12.66 46.14
CA SER A 528 14.93 -12.67 44.68
C SER A 528 14.53 -14.03 44.13
N LEU A 529 13.83 -14.01 42.99
CA LEU A 529 13.52 -15.23 42.24
C LEU A 529 14.80 -15.76 41.60
N VAL A 530 15.14 -17.03 41.84
CA VAL A 530 16.34 -17.68 41.31
C VAL A 530 15.93 -18.96 40.55
N PRO A 531 16.04 -18.99 39.21
CA PRO A 531 15.89 -20.23 38.46
C PRO A 531 17.10 -21.14 38.68
N LYS A 532 16.83 -22.42 38.92
CA LYS A 532 17.84 -23.46 39.08
C LYS A 532 17.59 -24.59 38.10
N LEU A 533 18.65 -25.09 37.49
CA LEU A 533 18.63 -26.27 36.65
C LEU A 533 19.37 -27.41 37.37
N ALA A 534 18.64 -28.47 37.73
CA ALA A 534 19.16 -29.59 38.53
C ALA A 534 19.88 -29.12 39.82
N GLY A 535 19.30 -28.11 40.48
CA GLY A 535 19.83 -27.52 41.72
C GLY A 535 20.89 -26.42 41.53
N ALA A 536 21.47 -26.24 40.34
CA ALA A 536 22.46 -25.19 40.08
C ALA A 536 21.79 -23.89 39.57
N PRO A 537 22.17 -22.70 40.07
CA PRO A 537 21.58 -21.44 39.62
C PRO A 537 21.94 -21.12 38.17
N VAL A 538 20.95 -20.62 37.41
CA VAL A 538 21.05 -20.27 35.98
C VAL A 538 20.49 -18.88 35.68
N SER A 539 20.65 -17.96 36.65
CA SER A 539 20.06 -16.62 36.62
C SER A 539 20.69 -15.67 35.61
N ASN A 540 21.95 -15.88 35.23
CA ASN A 540 22.66 -14.99 34.29
C ASN A 540 23.29 -15.75 33.11
N VAL A 541 23.71 -14.99 32.08
CA VAL A 541 24.29 -15.55 30.85
C VAL A 541 25.51 -16.45 31.13
N PRO A 542 26.52 -16.05 31.94
CA PRO A 542 27.64 -16.93 32.27
C PRO A 542 27.23 -18.27 32.89
N GLN A 543 26.25 -18.27 33.80
CA GLN A 543 25.74 -19.50 34.40
C GLN A 543 25.03 -20.39 33.37
N ARG A 544 24.17 -19.80 32.53
CA ARG A 544 23.44 -20.50 31.47
C ARG A 544 24.39 -21.11 30.44
N MET A 545 25.32 -20.33 29.92
CA MET A 545 26.32 -20.81 28.96
C MET A 545 27.29 -21.80 29.61
N GLY A 546 27.57 -21.66 30.91
CA GLY A 546 28.34 -22.63 31.70
C GLY A 546 27.71 -24.02 31.75
N VAL A 547 26.38 -24.14 31.73
CA VAL A 547 25.69 -25.44 31.61
C VAL A 547 26.02 -26.11 30.28
N LEU A 548 25.94 -25.36 29.18
CA LEU A 548 26.24 -25.87 27.83
C LEU A 548 27.73 -26.19 27.69
N ALA A 549 28.62 -25.31 28.14
CA ALA A 549 30.06 -25.52 28.13
C ALA A 549 30.46 -26.77 28.93
N LYS A 550 29.86 -26.99 30.11
CA LYS A 550 30.10 -28.19 30.92
C LYS A 550 29.64 -29.47 30.21
N ARG A 551 28.56 -29.40 29.42
CA ARG A 551 27.99 -30.55 28.71
C ARG A 551 28.70 -30.88 27.40
N TYR A 552 29.16 -29.87 26.67
CA TYR A 552 29.68 -30.03 25.30
C TYR A 552 31.18 -29.73 25.15
N GLY A 553 31.82 -29.11 26.13
CA GLY A 553 33.26 -28.85 26.11
C GLY A 553 33.68 -27.96 24.93
N ASP A 554 34.72 -28.40 24.22
CA ASP A 554 35.27 -27.77 23.01
C ASP A 554 34.32 -27.80 21.80
N ARG A 555 33.21 -28.55 21.90
CA ARG A 555 32.14 -28.61 20.89
C ARG A 555 31.15 -27.45 20.98
N PHE A 556 31.31 -26.56 21.95
CA PHE A 556 30.40 -25.44 22.20
C PHE A 556 31.11 -24.08 22.08
N ALA A 557 30.44 -23.14 21.42
CA ALA A 557 30.80 -21.73 21.42
C ALA A 557 29.54 -20.86 21.53
N GLU A 558 29.71 -19.62 21.97
CA GLU A 558 28.63 -18.65 22.08
C GLU A 558 29.09 -17.23 21.77
N MET A 559 28.18 -16.39 21.27
CA MET A 559 28.39 -14.94 21.15
C MET A 559 27.06 -14.19 20.94
N PRO A 560 27.03 -12.85 21.10
CA PRO A 560 25.90 -12.03 20.68
C PRO A 560 25.65 -12.12 19.16
N LEU A 561 24.38 -12.13 18.76
CA LEU A 561 23.96 -12.19 17.35
C LEU A 561 24.51 -11.01 16.54
N ASN A 562 24.43 -9.80 17.08
CA ASN A 562 24.91 -8.60 16.42
C ASN A 562 26.43 -8.65 16.17
N ASP A 563 27.21 -9.16 17.14
CA ASP A 563 28.65 -9.34 17.01
C ASP A 563 28.99 -10.40 15.95
N PHE A 564 28.22 -11.49 15.91
CA PHE A 564 28.36 -12.51 14.87
C PHE A 564 28.13 -11.93 13.48
N VAL A 565 27.08 -11.13 13.28
CA VAL A 565 26.73 -10.55 11.97
C VAL A 565 27.75 -9.51 11.53
N ARG A 566 28.03 -8.50 12.38
CA ARG A 566 28.90 -7.37 12.04
C ARG A 566 30.39 -7.72 12.04
N GLY A 567 30.78 -8.72 12.84
CA GLY A 567 32.17 -9.14 12.99
C GLY A 567 32.65 -10.13 11.93
N LYS A 568 33.88 -10.62 12.11
CA LYS A 568 34.45 -11.75 11.36
C LYS A 568 34.83 -12.86 12.35
N PRO A 569 33.84 -13.53 12.96
CA PRO A 569 34.11 -14.53 13.98
C PRO A 569 34.85 -15.71 13.39
N LYS A 570 35.85 -16.21 14.13
CA LYS A 570 36.55 -17.47 13.81
C LYS A 570 35.98 -18.56 14.71
N ILE A 571 35.18 -19.44 14.13
CA ILE A 571 34.60 -20.58 14.84
C ILE A 571 35.56 -21.78 14.68
N ALA A 572 35.92 -22.43 15.77
CA ALA A 572 36.80 -23.59 15.72
C ALA A 572 36.10 -24.79 15.06
N GLU A 573 36.86 -25.63 14.34
CA GLU A 573 36.32 -26.82 13.65
C GLU A 573 35.72 -27.85 14.61
N THR A 574 36.09 -27.81 15.89
CA THR A 574 35.53 -28.68 16.94
C THR A 574 34.10 -28.32 17.31
N VAL A 575 33.63 -27.11 16.97
CA VAL A 575 32.32 -26.58 17.41
C VAL A 575 31.18 -27.23 16.62
N ASP A 576 30.42 -28.07 17.30
CA ASP A 576 29.17 -28.65 16.79
C ASP A 576 27.94 -27.82 17.20
N LEU A 577 28.03 -27.04 18.28
CA LEU A 577 26.94 -26.20 18.79
C LEU A 577 27.42 -24.75 18.95
N LEU A 578 26.85 -23.85 18.15
CA LEU A 578 27.05 -22.41 18.28
C LEU A 578 25.78 -21.74 18.81
N VAL A 579 25.84 -21.13 19.98
CA VAL A 579 24.73 -20.34 20.53
C VAL A 579 24.88 -18.88 20.15
N LEU A 580 23.87 -18.32 19.49
CA LEU A 580 23.80 -16.89 19.18
C LEU A 580 22.67 -16.27 19.99
N ARG A 581 22.94 -15.17 20.68
CA ARG A 581 21.99 -14.55 21.62
C ARG A 581 21.60 -13.15 21.16
N SER A 582 20.31 -12.85 21.20
CA SER A 582 19.74 -11.53 20.89
C SER A 582 18.87 -11.08 22.04
N THR A 583 19.07 -9.86 22.55
CA THR A 583 18.31 -9.22 23.63
C THR A 583 17.64 -7.92 23.17
N GLU A 584 17.72 -7.63 21.87
CA GLU A 584 17.41 -6.33 21.29
C GLU A 584 15.92 -5.99 21.41
N ILE A 585 15.01 -6.93 21.13
CA ILE A 585 13.57 -6.67 21.14
C ILE A 585 13.11 -6.24 22.54
N ASP A 586 13.42 -7.04 23.56
CA ASP A 586 13.00 -6.77 24.94
C ASP A 586 13.60 -5.45 25.46
N SER A 587 14.93 -5.28 25.37
CA SER A 587 15.60 -4.06 25.84
C SER A 587 15.14 -2.77 25.14
N GLN A 588 14.78 -2.86 23.86
CA GLN A 588 14.24 -1.72 23.11
C GLN A 588 12.82 -1.37 23.55
N LEU A 589 11.98 -2.37 23.81
CA LEU A 589 10.60 -2.13 24.23
C LEU A 589 10.49 -1.72 25.71
N GLU A 590 11.38 -2.20 26.58
CA GLU A 590 11.43 -1.71 27.97
C GLU A 590 11.89 -0.26 28.09
N SER A 591 12.73 0.21 27.16
CA SER A 591 13.31 1.57 27.21
C SER A 591 12.39 2.64 26.61
N ASN A 592 11.83 2.41 25.42
CA ASN A 592 10.92 3.37 24.79
C ASN A 592 9.92 2.68 23.82
N PRO A 593 8.85 2.05 24.33
CA PRO A 593 7.93 1.23 23.53
C PRO A 593 7.28 1.95 22.34
N GLU A 594 7.08 3.27 22.43
CA GLU A 594 6.38 4.03 21.39
C GLU A 594 7.22 4.24 20.14
N THR A 595 8.54 4.48 20.28
CA THR A 595 9.41 4.78 19.13
C THR A 595 10.29 3.60 18.71
N THR A 596 10.40 2.55 19.52
CA THR A 596 11.34 1.45 19.26
C THR A 596 10.72 0.25 18.55
N LEU A 597 9.39 0.19 18.39
CA LEU A 597 8.75 -0.82 17.55
C LEU A 597 9.30 -0.82 16.12
N GLY A 598 9.77 0.34 15.64
CA GLY A 598 10.48 0.49 14.38
C GLY A 598 11.75 -0.35 14.27
N LEU A 599 12.37 -0.76 15.38
CA LEU A 599 13.67 -1.46 15.37
C LEU A 599 13.54 -2.99 15.25
N ILE A 600 12.36 -3.56 15.49
CA ILE A 600 12.10 -5.01 15.40
C ILE A 600 12.46 -5.61 14.02
N PRO A 601 12.12 -4.97 12.88
CA PRO A 601 12.58 -5.41 11.56
C PRO A 601 14.10 -5.57 11.44
N GLY A 602 14.86 -4.71 12.15
CA GLY A 602 16.31 -4.81 12.22
C GLY A 602 16.79 -6.13 12.84
N THR A 603 16.13 -6.60 13.90
CA THR A 603 16.45 -7.90 14.52
C THR A 603 16.15 -9.06 13.58
N LEU A 604 15.00 -9.06 12.89
CA LEU A 604 14.67 -10.11 11.92
C LEU A 604 15.67 -10.16 10.76
N LYS A 605 16.10 -8.99 10.27
CA LYS A 605 17.18 -8.84 9.29
C LYS A 605 18.49 -9.45 9.79
N LEU A 606 18.90 -9.18 11.03
CA LEU A 606 20.12 -9.78 11.61
C LEU A 606 20.04 -11.31 11.64
N ILE A 607 18.88 -11.88 11.94
CA ILE A 607 18.68 -13.34 11.92
C ILE A 607 18.88 -13.88 10.49
N ARG A 608 18.25 -13.28 9.46
CA ARG A 608 18.42 -13.69 8.05
C ARG A 608 19.88 -13.66 7.61
N VAL A 609 20.59 -12.56 7.89
CA VAL A 609 22.02 -12.41 7.56
C VAL A 609 22.87 -13.44 8.31
N ALA A 610 22.55 -13.72 9.58
CA ALA A 610 23.25 -14.74 10.36
C ALA A 610 23.10 -16.13 9.73
N LEU A 611 21.90 -16.51 9.28
CA LEU A 611 21.68 -17.80 8.61
C LEU A 611 22.48 -17.92 7.32
N HIS A 612 22.52 -16.88 6.49
CA HIS A 612 23.35 -16.85 5.28
C HIS A 612 24.84 -17.03 5.61
N LYS A 613 25.34 -16.38 6.66
CA LYS A 613 26.73 -16.51 7.10
C LYS A 613 27.04 -17.90 7.66
N LEU A 614 26.13 -18.47 8.47
CA LEU A 614 26.24 -19.83 9.01
C LEU A 614 26.31 -20.87 7.89
N ARG A 615 25.50 -20.73 6.84
CA ARG A 615 25.56 -21.56 5.63
C ARG A 615 26.94 -21.50 4.99
N GLY A 616 27.49 -20.31 4.80
CA GLY A 616 28.85 -20.12 4.28
C GLY A 616 29.95 -20.71 5.16
N MET A 617 29.68 -20.91 6.46
CA MET A 617 30.56 -21.57 7.43
C MET A 617 30.31 -23.08 7.55
N GLY A 618 29.40 -23.66 6.76
CA GLY A 618 29.15 -25.10 6.71
C GLY A 618 28.21 -25.64 7.79
N PHE A 619 27.55 -24.78 8.59
CA PHE A 619 26.49 -25.20 9.50
C PHE A 619 25.37 -25.89 8.72
N LYS A 620 24.79 -26.94 9.30
CA LYS A 620 23.74 -27.75 8.65
C LYS A 620 22.35 -27.25 9.00
N GLU A 621 22.16 -26.79 10.23
CA GLU A 621 20.86 -26.38 10.73
C GLU A 621 20.99 -25.20 11.68
N ALA A 622 19.95 -24.38 11.71
CA ALA A 622 19.75 -23.37 12.73
C ALA A 622 18.38 -23.57 13.39
N VAL A 623 18.36 -23.60 14.71
CA VAL A 623 17.14 -23.66 15.51
C VAL A 623 16.99 -22.33 16.23
N ILE A 624 15.93 -21.59 15.88
CA ILE A 624 15.61 -20.29 16.46
C ILE A 624 14.53 -20.51 17.50
N VAL A 625 14.81 -20.09 18.73
CA VAL A 625 13.92 -20.21 19.88
C VAL A 625 13.80 -18.87 20.58
N THR A 626 12.76 -18.75 21.38
CA THR A 626 12.55 -17.59 22.24
C THR A 626 11.99 -18.03 23.59
N ASP A 627 12.18 -17.17 24.55
CA ASP A 627 11.88 -17.38 25.96
C ASP A 627 10.45 -16.98 26.31
N HIS A 628 9.98 -15.84 25.81
CA HIS A 628 8.61 -15.35 25.93
C HIS A 628 8.22 -14.46 24.74
N GLY A 629 6.93 -14.15 24.64
CA GLY A 629 6.44 -13.03 23.86
C GLY A 629 6.12 -11.83 24.77
N PHE A 630 5.30 -10.92 24.29
CA PHE A 630 4.93 -9.70 25.02
C PHE A 630 3.56 -9.20 24.59
N PHE A 631 3.00 -8.29 25.40
CA PHE A 631 1.81 -7.54 25.04
C PHE A 631 2.10 -6.05 24.92
N LEU A 632 1.51 -5.42 23.89
CA LEU A 632 1.56 -3.98 23.66
C LEU A 632 0.26 -3.35 24.18
N ASN A 633 0.36 -2.59 25.27
CA ASN A 633 -0.74 -1.88 25.89
C ASN A 633 -0.69 -0.39 25.58
N ALA A 634 -0.75 -0.04 24.30
CA ALA A 634 -0.62 1.34 23.81
C ALA A 634 -1.75 2.31 24.26
N GLN A 635 -2.70 1.85 25.08
CA GLN A 635 -3.77 2.66 25.67
C GLN A 635 -3.69 2.76 27.19
N ALA A 636 -2.62 2.32 27.85
CA ALA A 636 -2.58 2.27 29.31
C ALA A 636 -3.07 3.59 29.93
N GLU A 637 -4.20 3.54 30.65
CA GLU A 637 -4.83 4.69 31.31
C GLU A 637 -4.61 4.59 32.83
N ALA A 638 -4.89 5.68 33.56
CA ALA A 638 -4.74 5.72 35.03
C ALA A 638 -5.55 4.63 35.77
N GLY A 639 -6.61 4.09 35.13
CA GLY A 639 -7.43 2.99 35.67
C GLY A 639 -7.06 1.60 35.15
N ASP A 640 -6.09 1.47 34.25
CA ASP A 640 -5.66 0.19 33.65
C ASP A 640 -4.71 -0.56 34.59
N VAL A 641 -5.22 -0.90 35.78
CA VAL A 641 -4.47 -1.56 36.85
C VAL A 641 -5.36 -2.57 37.57
N CYS A 642 -4.84 -3.79 37.71
CA CYS A 642 -5.46 -4.86 38.48
C CYS A 642 -5.16 -4.69 39.97
N VAL A 643 -6.17 -4.95 40.81
CA VAL A 643 -5.98 -4.97 42.27
C VAL A 643 -5.23 -6.24 42.65
N LYS A 644 -4.17 -6.10 43.46
CA LYS A 644 -3.42 -7.26 43.98
C LYS A 644 -4.29 -8.06 44.95
N PRO A 645 -4.36 -9.40 44.83
CA PRO A 645 -5.09 -10.25 45.74
C PRO A 645 -4.41 -10.30 47.11
N GLN A 646 -5.21 -10.55 48.15
CA GLN A 646 -4.70 -10.72 49.51
C GLN A 646 -3.81 -11.96 49.61
N GLY A 647 -2.69 -11.83 50.32
CA GLY A 647 -1.74 -12.93 50.49
C GLY A 647 -0.32 -12.47 50.76
N LYS A 648 0.57 -13.44 50.95
CA LYS A 648 2.02 -13.27 51.01
C LYS A 648 2.60 -13.64 49.65
N TRP A 649 2.90 -12.62 48.85
CA TRP A 649 3.45 -12.73 47.51
C TRP A 649 4.90 -12.24 47.47
N PRO A 650 5.89 -13.05 47.90
CA PRO A 650 7.31 -12.63 47.95
C PRO A 650 7.90 -12.29 46.58
N VAL A 651 7.33 -12.82 45.49
CA VAL A 651 7.79 -12.53 44.13
C VAL A 651 6.66 -11.87 43.34
N ASN A 652 7.01 -10.76 42.70
CA ASN A 652 6.19 -10.07 41.72
C ASN A 652 6.93 -10.05 40.38
N ALA A 653 6.57 -10.98 39.49
CA ALA A 653 7.15 -11.12 38.16
C ALA A 653 6.53 -10.08 37.22
N HIS A 654 7.24 -8.96 37.04
CA HIS A 654 6.93 -7.89 36.09
C HIS A 654 5.49 -7.34 36.21
N ASP A 655 4.95 -7.31 37.43
CA ASP A 655 3.58 -6.86 37.71
C ASP A 655 2.48 -7.66 36.98
N ARG A 656 2.80 -8.86 36.48
CA ARG A 656 1.88 -9.71 35.71
C ARG A 656 1.61 -11.06 36.35
N MET A 657 2.50 -11.55 37.20
CA MET A 657 2.30 -12.76 37.98
C MET A 657 2.96 -12.63 39.36
N MET A 658 2.29 -13.11 40.40
CA MET A 658 2.85 -13.20 41.74
C MET A 658 3.00 -14.66 42.17
N LEU A 659 4.07 -14.99 42.89
CA LEU A 659 4.35 -16.34 43.38
C LEU A 659 4.41 -16.29 44.90
N GLY A 660 3.73 -17.22 45.58
CA GLY A 660 3.55 -17.18 47.03
C GLY A 660 2.33 -17.95 47.50
N ASP A 661 1.64 -17.39 48.50
CA ASP A 661 0.42 -17.95 49.10
C ASP A 661 -0.62 -16.84 49.30
N GLY A 662 -1.87 -17.07 48.91
CA GLY A 662 -2.95 -16.11 49.09
C GLY A 662 -4.33 -16.64 48.76
N THR A 663 -5.28 -15.72 48.57
CA THR A 663 -6.68 -16.05 48.30
C THR A 663 -7.14 -15.45 46.99
N ALA A 664 -7.88 -16.22 46.19
CA ALA A 664 -8.51 -15.74 44.97
C ALA A 664 -9.53 -14.62 45.24
N ASP A 665 -9.69 -13.73 44.28
CA ASP A 665 -10.73 -12.70 44.25
C ASP A 665 -11.35 -12.57 42.85
N GLY A 666 -12.19 -11.56 42.64
CA GLY A 666 -12.84 -11.31 41.35
C GLY A 666 -11.90 -10.82 40.25
N HIS A 667 -10.71 -10.30 40.61
CA HIS A 667 -9.76 -9.68 39.68
C HIS A 667 -8.59 -10.60 39.34
N SER A 668 -8.23 -11.50 40.26
CA SER A 668 -7.04 -12.33 40.19
C SER A 668 -7.40 -13.80 40.24
N LEU A 669 -6.91 -14.58 39.28
CA LEU A 669 -6.90 -16.02 39.35
C LEU A 669 -5.78 -16.47 40.30
N VAL A 670 -6.11 -17.29 41.31
CA VAL A 670 -5.14 -17.95 42.19
C VAL A 670 -5.23 -19.47 42.00
N VAL A 671 -4.13 -20.10 41.62
CA VAL A 671 -4.02 -21.55 41.39
C VAL A 671 -2.72 -22.10 41.98
N SER A 672 -2.60 -23.43 42.09
CA SER A 672 -1.33 -24.03 42.50
C SER A 672 -0.23 -23.77 41.46
N ALA A 673 1.00 -23.54 41.93
CA ALA A 673 2.14 -23.31 41.05
C ALA A 673 2.39 -24.48 40.10
N GLU A 674 2.22 -25.72 40.58
CA GLU A 674 2.35 -26.94 39.77
C GLU A 674 1.37 -26.96 38.59
N LYS A 675 0.14 -26.46 38.78
CA LYS A 675 -0.90 -26.46 37.73
C LYS A 675 -0.51 -25.61 36.52
N VAL A 676 0.35 -24.62 36.72
CA VAL A 676 0.89 -23.75 35.66
C VAL A 676 2.35 -24.07 35.32
N GLY A 677 2.83 -25.24 35.73
CA GLY A 677 4.15 -25.75 35.38
C GLY A 677 5.30 -25.11 36.17
N ILE A 678 5.03 -24.40 37.26
CA ILE A 678 6.05 -23.84 38.14
C ILE A 678 6.38 -24.86 39.24
N ARG A 679 7.65 -25.24 39.32
CA ARG A 679 8.18 -26.14 40.36
C ARG A 679 9.16 -25.37 41.25
N GLY A 680 9.19 -25.68 42.54
CA GLY A 680 10.16 -25.10 43.48
C GLY A 680 9.52 -24.66 44.79
N ASP A 681 9.93 -23.50 45.30
CA ASP A 681 9.59 -23.04 46.66
C ASP A 681 8.18 -22.45 46.80
N PHE A 682 7.46 -22.28 45.69
CA PHE A 682 6.16 -21.60 45.67
C PHE A 682 5.02 -22.60 45.53
N THR A 683 4.00 -22.48 46.38
CA THR A 683 2.81 -23.33 46.43
C THR A 683 1.72 -22.83 45.47
N GLN A 684 1.55 -21.51 45.35
CA GLN A 684 0.52 -20.86 44.54
C GLN A 684 1.10 -19.75 43.67
N VAL A 685 0.31 -19.40 42.66
CA VAL A 685 0.51 -18.20 41.86
C VAL A 685 -0.78 -17.39 41.76
N ALA A 686 -0.63 -16.09 41.58
CA ALA A 686 -1.72 -15.18 41.25
C ALA A 686 -1.45 -14.47 39.91
N LEU A 687 -2.45 -14.41 39.03
CA LEU A 687 -2.38 -13.70 37.76
C LEU A 687 -3.69 -12.92 37.50
N PRO A 688 -3.64 -11.74 36.86
CA PRO A 688 -4.84 -10.97 36.52
C PRO A 688 -5.78 -11.76 35.59
N ARG A 689 -7.09 -11.67 35.82
CA ARG A 689 -8.11 -12.23 34.91
C ARG A 689 -8.29 -11.41 33.63
N SER A 690 -7.95 -10.12 33.66
CA SER A 690 -7.95 -9.19 32.53
C SER A 690 -6.54 -9.00 31.95
N MET A 691 -6.40 -8.15 30.93
CA MET A 691 -5.08 -7.74 30.44
C MET A 691 -4.43 -6.66 31.31
N ALA A 692 -5.13 -6.08 32.29
CA ALA A 692 -4.57 -5.08 33.20
C ALA A 692 -3.45 -5.67 34.10
N PRO A 693 -2.23 -5.10 34.11
CA PRO A 693 -1.16 -5.47 35.06
C PRO A 693 -1.45 -4.98 36.48
N TYR A 694 -0.75 -5.50 37.49
CA TYR A 694 -0.83 -5.05 38.89
C TYR A 694 -0.16 -3.68 39.16
N ARG A 695 0.28 -2.98 38.12
CA ARG A 695 0.84 -1.64 38.16
C ARG A 695 0.40 -0.84 36.94
N SER A 696 -0.08 0.37 37.16
CA SER A 696 -0.49 1.29 36.09
C SER A 696 0.69 1.79 35.24
N GLY A 697 0.42 2.14 33.99
CA GLY A 697 1.34 2.90 33.12
C GLY A 697 2.31 2.05 32.29
N HIS A 698 2.17 0.72 32.30
CA HIS A 698 2.95 -0.16 31.43
C HIS A 698 2.36 -0.19 30.01
N LEU A 699 3.07 0.42 29.05
CA LEU A 699 2.73 0.37 27.61
C LEU A 699 3.25 -0.91 26.92
N TYR A 700 4.21 -1.57 27.55
CA TYR A 700 4.76 -2.86 27.18
C TYR A 700 4.83 -3.70 28.46
N PHE A 701 4.42 -4.96 28.39
CA PHE A 701 4.65 -5.88 29.49
C PHE A 701 4.73 -7.34 29.03
N HIS A 702 5.39 -8.13 29.88
CA HIS A 702 5.44 -9.58 29.85
C HIS A 702 5.51 -10.10 31.29
N GLY A 703 5.57 -11.41 31.50
CA GLY A 703 5.61 -12.04 32.84
C GLY A 703 4.31 -12.70 33.28
N GLY A 704 3.22 -12.49 32.54
CA GLY A 704 1.90 -13.04 32.82
C GLY A 704 1.56 -14.28 32.00
N ALA A 705 0.26 -14.59 31.99
CA ALA A 705 -0.31 -15.65 31.16
C ALA A 705 -1.33 -15.04 30.20
N SER A 706 -0.87 -14.67 29.01
CA SER A 706 -1.70 -14.33 27.84
C SER A 706 -1.17 -15.08 26.61
N LEU A 707 -1.99 -15.18 25.56
CA LEU A 707 -1.55 -15.85 24.32
C LEU A 707 -0.35 -15.16 23.68
N ALA A 708 -0.33 -13.82 23.68
CA ALA A 708 0.77 -13.02 23.13
C ALA A 708 2.08 -13.16 23.92
N GLU A 709 2.00 -13.37 25.24
CA GLU A 709 3.16 -13.62 26.11
C GLU A 709 3.63 -15.08 26.08
N ALA A 710 2.71 -16.04 26.00
CA ALA A 710 2.99 -17.43 26.31
C ALA A 710 3.04 -18.38 25.09
N VAL A 711 2.50 -17.97 23.94
CA VAL A 711 2.62 -18.73 22.68
C VAL A 711 3.73 -18.12 21.85
N VAL A 712 4.79 -18.90 21.64
CA VAL A 712 6.04 -18.42 21.05
C VAL A 712 6.49 -19.27 19.85
N PRO A 713 7.20 -18.70 18.88
CA PRO A 713 7.65 -19.44 17.71
C PRO A 713 8.92 -20.25 17.99
N VAL A 714 9.04 -21.38 17.30
CA VAL A 714 10.28 -22.12 17.14
C VAL A 714 10.47 -22.39 15.65
N LEU A 715 11.59 -21.92 15.10
CA LEU A 715 11.91 -22.11 13.68
C LEU A 715 13.09 -23.06 13.53
N VAL A 716 13.00 -24.00 12.60
CA VAL A 716 14.09 -24.90 12.21
C VAL A 716 14.43 -24.62 10.76
N ALA A 717 15.57 -23.97 10.54
CA ALA A 717 16.07 -23.66 9.20
C ALA A 717 17.12 -24.69 8.77
N ARG A 718 16.92 -25.29 7.59
CA ARG A 718 17.91 -26.16 6.96
C ARG A 718 18.88 -25.32 6.13
N LEU A 719 20.16 -25.47 6.43
CA LEU A 719 21.24 -24.69 5.81
C LEU A 719 22.08 -25.51 4.83
N ASP A 720 21.85 -26.81 4.73
CA ASP A 720 22.57 -27.75 3.88
C ASP A 720 22.06 -27.84 2.43
N THR A 721 21.04 -27.06 2.07
CA THR A 721 20.51 -27.00 0.69
C THR A 721 21.38 -26.15 -0.24
N THR A 722 21.82 -26.76 -1.35
CA THR A 722 22.82 -26.25 -2.31
C THR A 722 22.30 -25.27 -3.37
N THR A 723 21.21 -24.54 -3.13
CA THR A 723 20.76 -23.50 -4.06
C THR A 723 21.26 -22.13 -3.60
N HIS A 724 22.50 -21.81 -3.97
CA HIS A 724 22.85 -20.41 -4.18
C HIS A 724 22.15 -19.97 -5.46
N ALA A 725 21.04 -19.23 -5.35
CA ALA A 725 20.64 -18.40 -6.46
C ALA A 725 21.81 -17.44 -6.72
N GLU A 726 22.49 -17.59 -7.86
CA GLU A 726 23.51 -16.63 -8.26
C GLU A 726 22.89 -15.23 -8.19
N LEU A 727 23.61 -14.28 -7.59
CA LEU A 727 23.29 -12.86 -7.66
C LEU A 727 23.31 -12.45 -9.14
N ARG A 728 22.17 -12.60 -9.82
CA ARG A 728 22.00 -12.11 -11.19
C ARG A 728 22.18 -10.60 -11.15
N LYS A 729 22.87 -10.05 -12.16
CA LYS A 729 23.14 -8.62 -12.24
C LYS A 729 21.82 -7.87 -12.44
N VAL A 730 21.28 -7.38 -11.35
CA VAL A 730 20.12 -6.48 -11.31
C VAL A 730 20.63 -5.05 -11.15
N VAL A 731 20.05 -4.12 -11.91
CA VAL A 731 20.33 -2.69 -11.76
C VAL A 731 19.14 -2.03 -11.07
N VAL A 732 19.38 -1.46 -9.90
CA VAL A 732 18.39 -0.65 -9.17
C VAL A 732 18.79 0.81 -9.33
N GLU A 733 17.93 1.64 -9.89
CA GLU A 733 18.14 3.08 -9.98
C GLU A 733 17.41 3.81 -8.86
N LEU A 734 18.10 4.77 -8.24
CA LEU A 734 17.57 5.65 -7.21
C LEU A 734 17.61 7.09 -7.71
N SER A 735 16.50 7.82 -7.56
CA SER A 735 16.46 9.24 -7.88
C SER A 735 15.63 10.04 -6.89
N TYR A 736 15.90 11.34 -6.80
CA TYR A 736 15.18 12.28 -5.95
C TYR A 736 14.90 13.58 -6.72
N LYS A 737 13.63 14.03 -6.72
CA LYS A 737 13.14 15.27 -7.36
C LYS A 737 13.91 15.67 -8.63
N ASN A 738 13.85 14.85 -9.68
CA ASN A 738 14.49 15.11 -10.98
C ASN A 738 16.00 15.46 -10.91
N GLY A 739 16.73 14.84 -9.98
CA GLY A 739 18.19 15.00 -9.84
C GLY A 739 18.64 16.02 -8.79
N ALA A 740 17.73 16.50 -7.96
CA ALA A 740 18.08 17.33 -6.80
C ALA A 740 19.04 16.57 -5.86
N LYS A 741 19.98 17.30 -5.26
CA LYS A 741 21.00 16.74 -4.35
C LYS A 741 20.77 17.10 -2.87
N ARG A 742 19.74 17.89 -2.59
CA ARG A 742 19.45 18.39 -1.24
C ARG A 742 18.01 18.11 -0.84
N ILE A 743 17.83 17.63 0.38
CA ILE A 743 16.49 17.39 0.96
C ILE A 743 16.13 18.55 1.89
N THR A 744 14.93 19.10 1.75
CA THR A 744 14.43 20.20 2.60
C THR A 744 13.38 19.76 3.61
N THR A 745 13.00 18.47 3.58
CA THR A 745 12.04 17.83 4.48
C THR A 745 12.67 16.60 5.11
N ARG A 746 12.23 16.23 6.32
CA ARG A 746 12.62 15.00 7.01
C ARG A 746 11.94 13.73 6.45
N LEU A 747 11.02 13.91 5.50
CA LEU A 747 10.32 12.83 4.80
C LEU A 747 10.56 12.91 3.27
N PRO A 748 11.81 12.85 2.78
CA PRO A 748 12.07 12.84 1.34
C PRO A 748 11.52 11.56 0.71
N VAL A 749 10.85 11.70 -0.43
CA VAL A 749 10.34 10.58 -1.23
C VAL A 749 11.37 10.22 -2.30
N ILE A 750 11.91 9.01 -2.21
CA ILE A 750 12.90 8.46 -3.16
C ILE A 750 12.17 7.64 -4.22
N GLU A 751 12.45 7.91 -5.48
CA GLU A 751 12.01 7.04 -6.57
C GLU A 751 12.97 5.87 -6.73
N VAL A 752 12.43 4.66 -6.74
CA VAL A 752 13.16 3.41 -6.90
C VAL A 752 12.67 2.70 -8.14
N ILE A 753 13.58 2.33 -9.04
CA ILE A 753 13.26 1.67 -10.31
C ILE A 753 14.12 0.42 -10.47
N LEU A 754 13.48 -0.69 -10.85
CA LEU A 754 14.20 -1.88 -11.29
C LEU A 754 14.44 -1.80 -12.80
N VAL A 755 15.70 -1.63 -13.21
CA VAL A 755 16.10 -1.59 -14.62
C VAL A 755 16.61 -2.96 -15.03
N THR A 756 16.01 -3.52 -16.08
CA THR A 756 16.39 -4.81 -16.64
C THR A 756 16.64 -4.68 -18.14
N ASP A 757 17.86 -4.98 -18.58
CA ASP A 757 18.20 -5.12 -20.01
C ASP A 757 17.91 -6.54 -20.55
N ASP A 758 17.55 -7.48 -19.66
CA ASP A 758 17.39 -8.89 -19.98
C ASP A 758 15.92 -9.30 -20.10
N MET A 759 15.49 -9.63 -21.33
CA MET A 759 14.15 -10.12 -21.65
C MET A 759 13.77 -11.41 -20.89
N PHE A 760 14.74 -12.19 -20.39
CA PHE A 760 14.49 -13.43 -19.65
C PHE A 760 14.25 -13.21 -18.14
N SER A 761 14.28 -11.97 -17.67
CA SER A 761 14.10 -11.61 -16.24
C SER A 761 12.76 -10.93 -15.92
N GLN A 762 11.85 -10.81 -16.89
CA GLN A 762 10.61 -10.01 -16.78
C GLN A 762 9.62 -10.47 -15.71
N ASP A 763 9.65 -11.74 -15.31
CA ASP A 763 8.72 -12.31 -14.31
C ASP A 763 9.32 -12.41 -12.90
N MET A 764 10.57 -11.96 -12.69
CA MET A 764 11.25 -12.09 -11.40
C MET A 764 11.21 -10.80 -10.59
N SER A 765 10.53 -10.84 -9.45
CA SER A 765 10.57 -9.76 -8.47
C SER A 765 11.91 -9.73 -7.73
N VAL A 766 12.43 -8.54 -7.47
CA VAL A 766 13.63 -8.31 -6.66
C VAL A 766 13.24 -7.64 -5.35
N GLU A 767 13.63 -8.25 -4.24
CA GLU A 767 13.50 -7.66 -2.93
C GLU A 767 14.75 -6.82 -2.59
N ILE A 768 14.53 -5.57 -2.17
CA ILE A 768 15.61 -4.68 -1.73
C ILE A 768 15.33 -4.13 -0.34
N LEU A 769 16.40 -3.75 0.35
CA LEU A 769 16.36 -2.93 1.56
C LEU A 769 16.86 -1.53 1.23
N LEU A 770 16.11 -0.50 1.59
CA LEU A 770 16.50 0.89 1.36
C LEU A 770 16.93 1.51 2.70
N GLU A 771 18.11 2.14 2.75
CA GLU A 771 18.63 2.80 3.96
C GLU A 771 19.35 4.10 3.61
N ALA A 772 19.14 5.16 4.38
CA ALA A 772 20.01 6.33 4.38
C ALA A 772 21.14 6.13 5.38
N GLN A 773 22.38 6.19 4.91
CA GLN A 773 23.56 5.97 5.75
C GLN A 773 24.51 7.19 5.74
N ASP A 774 25.07 7.52 6.90
CA ASP A 774 26.13 8.52 7.03
C ASP A 774 27.47 8.03 6.46
N GLY A 775 28.49 8.90 6.49
CA GLY A 775 29.84 8.56 6.01
C GLY A 775 30.55 7.46 6.81
N LYS A 776 30.05 7.08 8.00
CA LYS A 776 30.55 5.99 8.83
C LYS A 776 29.77 4.68 8.63
N GLY A 777 28.69 4.72 7.84
CA GLY A 777 27.80 3.59 7.63
C GLY A 777 26.73 3.42 8.70
N ASN A 778 26.52 4.41 9.58
CA ASN A 778 25.40 4.41 10.50
C ASN A 778 24.12 4.72 9.74
N VAL A 779 23.03 4.04 10.07
CA VAL A 779 21.71 4.33 9.50
C VAL A 779 21.19 5.61 10.12
N VAL A 780 20.87 6.60 9.28
CA VAL A 780 20.38 7.94 9.65
C VAL A 780 19.02 8.26 9.00
N GLY A 781 18.44 7.28 8.32
CA GLY A 781 17.07 7.33 7.84
C GLY A 781 16.65 6.02 7.19
N GLU A 782 15.37 5.70 7.30
CA GLU A 782 14.80 4.41 6.90
C GLU A 782 13.41 4.60 6.27
N PRO A 783 12.97 3.70 5.38
CA PRO A 783 11.63 3.71 4.83
C PRO A 783 10.58 3.62 5.93
N ARG A 784 9.51 4.40 5.79
CA ARG A 784 8.35 4.20 6.67
C ARG A 784 7.67 2.88 6.31
N PRO A 785 7.38 2.03 7.31
CA PRO A 785 6.55 0.84 7.14
C PRO A 785 5.20 1.17 6.49
N GLY A 786 4.71 0.25 5.65
CA GLY A 786 3.42 0.39 4.99
C GLY A 786 3.53 0.76 3.52
N GLY A 787 2.42 0.56 2.80
CA GLY A 787 2.32 0.80 1.37
C GLY A 787 3.16 -0.21 0.59
N ASP A 788 4.22 0.29 -0.04
CA ASP A 788 5.18 -0.50 -0.80
C ASP A 788 6.31 -1.11 0.05
N VAL A 789 6.39 -0.73 1.33
CA VAL A 789 7.40 -1.19 2.28
C VAL A 789 6.78 -2.23 3.21
N ASN A 790 7.33 -3.44 3.22
CA ASN A 790 6.87 -4.49 4.12
C ASN A 790 7.09 -4.08 5.59
N PRO A 791 6.04 -4.01 6.44
CA PRO A 791 6.20 -3.53 7.81
C PRO A 791 7.08 -4.40 8.71
N ALA A 792 7.15 -5.70 8.46
CA ALA A 792 7.92 -6.63 9.29
C ALA A 792 9.41 -6.65 8.93
N THR A 793 9.77 -6.39 7.67
CA THR A 793 11.13 -6.56 7.15
C THR A 793 11.77 -5.26 6.66
N ARG A 794 10.96 -4.22 6.46
CA ARG A 794 11.30 -2.93 5.81
C ARG A 794 11.84 -3.08 4.39
N THR A 795 11.55 -4.20 3.74
CA THR A 795 11.96 -4.46 2.36
C THR A 795 10.91 -3.93 1.38
N VAL A 796 11.38 -3.66 0.16
CA VAL A 796 10.56 -3.24 -0.98
C VAL A 796 10.73 -4.29 -2.07
N THR A 797 9.62 -4.87 -2.52
CA THR A 797 9.59 -5.78 -3.67
C THR A 797 9.34 -4.99 -4.94
N LEU A 798 10.19 -5.20 -5.95
CA LEU A 798 10.12 -4.52 -7.26
C LEU A 798 9.97 -5.55 -8.39
N MET A 799 9.06 -5.29 -9.31
CA MET A 799 8.97 -5.99 -10.60
C MET A 799 9.82 -5.25 -11.67
N PRO A 800 10.28 -5.94 -12.72
CA PRO A 800 11.01 -5.31 -13.83
C PRO A 800 10.25 -4.14 -14.45
N GLY A 801 10.92 -2.99 -14.59
CA GLY A 801 10.32 -1.75 -15.11
C GLY A 801 9.38 -1.04 -14.12
N GLN A 802 9.10 -1.61 -12.94
CA GLN A 802 8.26 -0.99 -11.94
C GLN A 802 8.99 0.18 -11.28
N ARG A 803 8.26 1.30 -11.15
CA ARG A 803 8.67 2.47 -10.39
C ARG A 803 7.87 2.55 -9.10
N LYS A 804 8.55 2.74 -7.98
CA LYS A 804 7.93 2.96 -6.66
C LYS A 804 8.43 4.25 -6.02
N GLN A 805 7.58 4.87 -5.21
CA GLN A 805 7.89 6.10 -4.47
C GLN A 805 7.91 5.80 -2.97
N ILE A 806 9.10 5.85 -2.38
CA ILE A 806 9.34 5.41 -1.01
C ILE A 806 9.73 6.62 -0.15
N ALA A 807 8.87 7.00 0.79
CA ALA A 807 9.21 8.00 1.80
C ALA A 807 10.25 7.44 2.78
N LEU A 808 11.38 8.13 2.91
CA LEU A 808 12.37 7.87 3.93
C LEU A 808 12.13 8.80 5.12
N ARG A 809 12.02 8.24 6.33
CA ARG A 809 12.07 8.99 7.58
C ARG A 809 13.52 9.20 7.97
N MET A 810 13.98 10.45 7.96
CA MET A 810 15.30 10.82 8.45
C MET A 810 15.29 10.96 9.97
N ASP A 811 16.42 10.66 10.62
CA ASP A 811 16.64 10.98 12.03
C ASP A 811 16.45 12.49 12.27
N ASP A 812 15.68 12.84 13.31
CA ASP A 812 15.27 14.21 13.60
C ASP A 812 16.45 15.13 13.91
N GLU A 813 17.52 14.59 14.51
CA GLU A 813 18.75 15.28 14.88
C GLU A 813 19.80 15.25 13.77
N PHE A 814 19.68 14.35 12.79
CA PHE A 814 20.70 14.21 11.77
C PHE A 814 20.77 15.42 10.82
N ARG A 815 21.99 15.92 10.62
CA ARG A 815 22.33 16.96 9.64
C ARG A 815 23.64 16.59 8.95
N GLY A 816 23.68 16.78 7.63
CA GLY A 816 24.88 16.64 6.82
C GLY A 816 24.68 15.78 5.57
N LYS A 817 25.79 15.24 5.07
CA LYS A 817 25.84 14.39 3.87
C LYS A 817 25.55 12.94 4.22
N PHE A 818 24.77 12.29 3.38
CA PHE A 818 24.42 10.88 3.50
C PHE A 818 24.27 10.25 2.11
N ALA A 819 24.20 8.92 2.08
CA ALA A 819 23.88 8.17 0.88
C ALA A 819 22.67 7.29 1.14
N VAL A 820 21.64 7.41 0.30
CA VAL A 820 20.57 6.42 0.22
C VAL A 820 21.11 5.21 -0.54
N LYS A 821 21.00 4.01 0.04
CA LYS A 821 21.50 2.77 -0.54
C LYS A 821 20.35 1.78 -0.74
N ALA A 822 20.29 1.19 -1.93
CA ALA A 822 19.49 -0.01 -2.17
C ALA A 822 20.40 -1.23 -1.92
N LEU A 823 20.07 -2.05 -0.95
CA LEU A 823 20.86 -3.17 -0.46
C LEU A 823 20.14 -4.49 -0.73
N ASN A 824 20.90 -5.55 -0.97
CA ASN A 824 20.39 -6.92 -0.91
C ASN A 824 20.08 -7.28 0.56
N PRO A 825 18.84 -7.69 0.90
CA PRO A 825 18.43 -7.92 2.29
C PRO A 825 19.14 -9.10 2.96
N THR A 826 19.67 -10.07 2.19
CA THR A 826 20.37 -11.26 2.70
C THR A 826 21.86 -11.00 2.95
N THR A 827 22.51 -10.21 2.10
CA THR A 827 23.98 -10.01 2.10
C THR A 827 24.42 -8.61 2.51
N LEU A 828 23.50 -7.64 2.49
CA LEU A 828 23.74 -6.20 2.67
C LEU A 828 24.67 -5.58 1.62
N ALA A 829 24.92 -6.28 0.50
CA ALA A 829 25.64 -5.72 -0.64
C ALA A 829 24.77 -4.64 -1.32
N ALA A 830 25.37 -3.50 -1.67
CA ALA A 830 24.65 -2.42 -2.33
C ALA A 830 24.46 -2.72 -3.83
N TYR A 831 23.21 -2.63 -4.29
CA TYR A 831 22.86 -2.57 -5.71
C TYR A 831 23.18 -1.20 -6.30
N SER A 832 22.88 -0.13 -5.55
CA SER A 832 23.13 1.26 -5.96
C SER A 832 23.16 2.21 -4.77
N ASN A 833 23.60 3.45 -5.02
CA ASN A 833 23.57 4.52 -4.05
C ASN A 833 23.21 5.87 -4.69
N LEU A 834 22.60 6.75 -3.90
CA LEU A 834 22.27 8.13 -4.24
C LEU A 834 22.79 9.06 -3.14
N ALA A 835 23.74 9.94 -3.48
CA ALA A 835 24.32 10.88 -2.54
C ALA A 835 23.44 12.14 -2.38
N LEU A 836 23.10 12.48 -1.14
CA LEU A 836 22.24 13.61 -0.78
C LEU A 836 22.81 14.37 0.43
N GLU A 837 22.29 15.57 0.66
CA GLU A 837 22.64 16.44 1.79
C GLU A 837 21.37 17.06 2.39
N THR A 838 21.33 17.21 3.71
CA THR A 838 20.22 17.89 4.40
C THR A 838 20.31 19.41 4.22
N ASP A 839 19.20 20.06 3.93
CA ASP A 839 19.04 21.52 3.80
C ASP A 839 17.68 21.93 4.39
N TYR A 840 17.44 21.57 5.65
CA TYR A 840 16.19 21.88 6.33
C TYR A 840 16.15 23.38 6.66
N THR A 841 15.10 24.06 6.21
CA THR A 841 14.82 25.45 6.61
C THR A 841 14.40 25.48 8.08
N GLU A 842 15.04 26.35 8.87
CA GLU A 842 14.68 26.62 10.28
C GLU A 842 13.34 27.33 10.43
#